data_AF-A0A7X5QS64-F1
#
_entry.id   AF-A0A7X5QS64-F1
#
_cell.length_a   1.000
_cell.length_b   1.000
_cell.length_c   1.000
_cell.angle_alpha   90.00
_cell.angle_beta   90.00
_cell.angle_gamma   90.00
#
_symmetry.space_group_name_H-M   'P 1'
#
loop_
_entity.id
_entity.type
_entity.pdbx_description
1 polymer ?
#
loop_
_entity_poly.entity_id
_entity_poly.type
_entity_poly.pdbx_seq_one_letter_code
_entity_poly.pdbx_strand_id
1 'polypeptide(L)'
;MKLNSTTCPRAARVSRARLCLALLLAVHGPLALAADHAAERDALMATARQERDAGHRVDALAHCQAVLERWPGDREAQALNVALLTELGASTRAGELAASLQPGLSMAERNRLGADRVAEEIRWADGEPADPFHPYVEADKSVEDARRVADDPQLPSDLRRRAGFDLLVALSRAGRPDEAVARYDALHAQGVSLPPYVERAAADALLAKRRPAEAAALYEDSIAKDPGPYDPSESEPRIGLMYAYLESGQTQKAFRTIDELASKETPWIRVPGSALPIQNPRKLDADLNAAAVRDYVDMHADAYARLEPLHREAPANAQLRSELGMTELARGWPRRALDDFDIALTLDPREAGAYVGKANASRVLDDYAPVDAYLAAARSLAERSPRVDRAQASWDRERGWQFDVEAERGKGSSPDFGDRDGSTQATIASPLIDNHWRVIALGRYSTADLPEGNVRRSRAGVGIRAYTRGLEAYVQALPSTDRYVGKTAIEAGFDWSLSDRWAWSADYSTAGDDTPLRAQFYGISAKTLDTTVTWRVSELTQARLGLSRDDFSDGNRRTGWLASIVRRMHTSPNLALDGGVELGGSMNTRTDRPYFNPRRDWSYALTGRLENVLGQFYERSVTQRIDAAVGQYAERGYATGWMASLRYGQIVQTGPGFHVGWGIGWHNQPYDGRREHRVVLDLTLHWGE
;
A
#
# COMPACT_ATOMS: atom_id res chain seq x y z
N MET A 1 -85.39 -34.68 -74.75
CA MET A 1 -85.98 -34.15 -75.99
C MET A 1 -84.88 -33.45 -76.78
N LYS A 2 -84.58 -33.95 -77.99
CA LYS A 2 -83.73 -33.40 -79.09
C LYS A 2 -82.22 -33.22 -78.80
N LEU A 3 -81.32 -34.10 -79.24
CA LEU A 3 -80.77 -34.42 -80.59
C LEU A 3 -79.78 -33.39 -81.18
N ASN A 4 -78.53 -33.85 -81.27
CA ASN A 4 -77.51 -33.72 -82.32
C ASN A 4 -77.06 -32.33 -82.83
N SER A 5 -75.75 -32.08 -82.79
CA SER A 5 -74.92 -32.22 -84.01
C SER A 5 -73.41 -32.12 -83.72
N THR A 6 -72.67 -32.94 -84.46
CA THR A 6 -71.22 -33.12 -84.52
C THR A 6 -70.52 -32.08 -85.36
N THR A 7 -69.31 -31.65 -84.97
CA THR A 7 -68.21 -31.29 -85.90
C THR A 7 -66.84 -31.49 -85.24
N CYS A 8 -65.98 -32.27 -85.90
CA CYS A 8 -64.51 -32.20 -85.87
C CYS A 8 -64.11 -31.52 -87.21
N PRO A 9 -62.97 -30.83 -87.44
CA PRO A 9 -61.62 -31.27 -87.04
C PRO A 9 -60.55 -30.15 -86.78
N ARG A 10 -59.38 -30.53 -86.25
CA ARG A 10 -58.05 -30.36 -86.91
C ARG A 10 -56.90 -30.58 -85.93
N ALA A 11 -56.05 -31.54 -86.27
CA ALA A 11 -54.76 -31.79 -85.65
C ALA A 11 -53.78 -30.65 -85.98
N ALA A 12 -53.26 -29.99 -84.95
CA ALA A 12 -52.08 -29.13 -85.06
C ALA A 12 -50.87 -29.92 -84.54
N ARG A 13 -50.01 -30.37 -85.47
CA ARG A 13 -48.67 -30.89 -85.15
C ARG A 13 -47.84 -29.75 -84.55
N VAL A 14 -47.64 -29.75 -83.24
CA VAL A 14 -46.60 -28.93 -82.61
C VAL A 14 -45.25 -29.56 -82.96
N SER A 15 -44.37 -28.79 -83.61
CA SER A 15 -43.07 -29.28 -84.05
C SER A 15 -42.22 -29.72 -82.85
N ARG A 16 -41.66 -30.94 -82.90
CA ARG A 16 -40.74 -31.49 -81.89
C ARG A 16 -39.54 -30.57 -81.56
N ALA A 17 -39.21 -29.61 -82.43
CA ALA A 17 -38.13 -28.64 -82.22
C ALA A 17 -38.40 -27.59 -81.12
N ARG A 18 -39.67 -27.23 -80.84
CA ARG A 18 -39.99 -26.21 -79.80
C ARG A 18 -40.05 -26.77 -78.39
N LEU A 19 -40.29 -28.09 -78.23
CA LEU A 19 -40.26 -28.76 -76.93
C LEU A 19 -38.82 -28.99 -76.43
N CYS A 20 -37.88 -29.28 -77.32
CA CYS A 20 -36.46 -29.44 -76.98
C CYS A 20 -35.80 -28.11 -76.59
N LEU A 21 -36.17 -26.98 -77.20
CA LEU A 21 -35.62 -25.67 -76.85
C LEU A 21 -36.12 -25.16 -75.49
N ALA A 22 -37.38 -25.45 -75.13
CA ALA A 22 -37.93 -25.13 -73.81
C ALA A 22 -37.35 -26.01 -72.69
N LEU A 23 -37.04 -27.28 -72.97
CA LEU A 23 -36.32 -28.16 -72.04
C LEU A 23 -34.83 -27.80 -71.91
N LEU A 24 -34.18 -27.34 -73.00
CA LEU A 24 -32.80 -26.84 -72.93
C LEU A 24 -32.71 -25.51 -72.16
N LEU A 25 -33.65 -24.58 -72.33
CA LEU A 25 -33.70 -23.32 -71.56
C LEU A 25 -34.13 -23.52 -70.10
N ALA A 26 -35.00 -24.48 -69.80
CA ALA A 26 -35.39 -24.84 -68.43
C ALA A 26 -34.29 -25.60 -67.66
N VAL A 27 -33.33 -26.21 -68.36
CA VAL A 27 -32.15 -26.84 -67.75
C VAL A 27 -30.96 -25.88 -67.74
N HIS A 28 -30.79 -25.00 -68.74
CA HIS A 28 -29.66 -24.07 -68.83
C HIS A 28 -29.82 -22.79 -68.01
N GLY A 29 -31.04 -22.29 -67.79
CA GLY A 29 -31.29 -21.14 -66.91
C GLY A 29 -30.84 -21.37 -65.45
N PRO A 30 -31.23 -22.49 -64.80
CA PRO A 30 -30.76 -22.80 -63.45
C PRO A 30 -29.27 -23.21 -63.42
N LEU A 31 -28.72 -23.80 -64.49
CA LEU A 31 -27.28 -24.08 -64.59
C LEU A 31 -26.42 -22.82 -64.74
N ALA A 32 -26.88 -21.81 -65.47
CA ALA A 32 -26.17 -20.54 -65.63
C ALA A 32 -26.22 -19.69 -64.34
N LEU A 33 -27.37 -19.61 -63.67
CA LEU A 33 -27.50 -18.96 -62.35
C LEU A 33 -26.70 -19.69 -61.27
N ALA A 34 -26.68 -21.03 -61.27
CA ALA A 34 -25.87 -21.81 -60.34
C ALA A 34 -24.36 -21.67 -60.61
N ALA A 35 -23.94 -21.51 -61.88
CA ALA A 35 -22.55 -21.27 -62.25
C ALA A 35 -22.07 -19.87 -61.83
N ASP A 36 -22.90 -18.83 -61.99
CA ASP A 36 -22.60 -17.47 -61.51
C ASP A 36 -22.51 -17.40 -59.99
N HIS A 37 -23.42 -18.08 -59.27
CA HIS A 37 -23.38 -18.15 -57.80
C HIS A 37 -22.15 -18.89 -57.28
N ALA A 38 -21.71 -19.96 -57.96
CA ALA A 38 -20.49 -20.68 -57.59
C ALA A 38 -19.23 -19.84 -57.82
N ALA A 39 -19.15 -19.12 -58.94
CA ALA A 39 -18.02 -18.24 -59.25
C ALA A 39 -17.91 -17.05 -58.27
N GLU A 40 -19.04 -16.45 -57.89
CA GLU A 40 -19.08 -15.37 -56.91
C GLU A 40 -18.67 -15.86 -55.51
N ARG A 41 -19.17 -17.02 -55.09
CA ARG A 41 -18.77 -17.67 -53.84
C ARG A 41 -17.26 -17.92 -53.79
N ASP A 42 -16.70 -18.49 -54.85
CA ASP A 42 -15.28 -18.83 -54.91
C ASP A 42 -14.39 -17.58 -54.91
N ALA A 43 -14.83 -16.49 -55.56
CA ALA A 43 -14.13 -15.20 -55.54
C ALA A 43 -14.08 -14.58 -54.13
N LEU A 44 -15.20 -14.61 -53.39
CA LEU A 44 -15.24 -14.12 -52.00
C LEU A 44 -14.40 -14.98 -51.07
N MET A 45 -14.46 -16.31 -51.21
CA MET A 45 -13.63 -17.23 -50.43
C MET A 45 -12.14 -17.07 -50.73
N ALA A 46 -11.76 -16.82 -51.99
CA ALA A 46 -10.38 -16.52 -52.36
C ALA A 46 -9.90 -15.21 -51.73
N THR A 47 -10.75 -14.18 -51.72
CA THR A 47 -10.47 -12.89 -51.08
C THR A 47 -10.29 -13.07 -49.57
N ALA A 48 -11.20 -13.78 -48.89
CA ALA A 48 -11.08 -14.05 -47.46
C ALA A 48 -9.77 -14.77 -47.10
N ARG A 49 -9.31 -15.71 -47.94
CA ARG A 49 -8.02 -16.40 -47.76
C ARG A 49 -6.84 -15.49 -47.99
N GLN A 50 -6.88 -14.69 -49.05
CA GLN A 50 -5.83 -13.72 -49.35
C GLN A 50 -5.66 -12.72 -48.20
N GLU A 51 -6.76 -12.20 -47.66
CA GLU A 51 -6.72 -11.30 -46.49
C GLU A 51 -6.17 -12.01 -45.25
N ARG A 52 -6.56 -13.27 -45.00
CA ARG A 52 -6.03 -14.07 -43.89
C ARG A 52 -4.52 -14.29 -44.03
N ASP A 53 -4.06 -14.64 -45.23
CA ASP A 53 -2.64 -14.88 -45.55
C ASP A 53 -1.81 -13.58 -45.50
N ALA A 54 -2.40 -12.45 -45.89
CA ALA A 54 -1.83 -11.10 -45.73
C ALA A 54 -1.84 -10.63 -44.27
N GLY A 55 -2.62 -11.30 -43.42
CA GLY A 55 -2.70 -11.05 -41.99
C GLY A 55 -3.77 -10.06 -41.55
N HIS A 56 -4.69 -9.70 -42.44
CA HIS A 56 -5.86 -8.87 -42.15
C HIS A 56 -7.02 -9.76 -41.66
N ARG A 57 -6.92 -10.30 -40.45
CA ARG A 57 -7.88 -11.28 -39.93
C ARG A 57 -9.31 -10.74 -39.81
N VAL A 58 -9.46 -9.45 -39.51
CA VAL A 58 -10.79 -8.80 -39.42
C VAL A 58 -11.45 -8.71 -40.79
N ASP A 59 -10.71 -8.27 -41.82
CA ASP A 59 -11.21 -8.17 -43.20
C ASP A 59 -11.49 -9.57 -43.78
N ALA A 60 -10.61 -10.54 -43.50
CA ALA A 60 -10.82 -11.94 -43.83
C ALA A 60 -12.12 -12.49 -43.21
N LEU A 61 -12.37 -12.16 -41.93
CA LEU A 61 -13.60 -12.56 -41.23
C LEU A 61 -14.83 -11.92 -41.86
N ALA A 62 -14.78 -10.63 -42.20
CA ALA A 62 -15.88 -9.94 -42.85
C ALA A 62 -16.23 -10.57 -44.22
N HIS A 63 -15.24 -10.87 -45.05
CA HIS A 63 -15.45 -11.57 -46.32
C HIS A 63 -15.99 -12.99 -46.11
N CYS A 64 -15.49 -13.72 -45.11
CA CYS A 64 -15.99 -15.04 -44.77
C CYS A 64 -17.45 -15.01 -44.28
N GLN A 65 -17.81 -14.03 -43.47
CA GLN A 65 -19.18 -13.84 -43.00
C GLN A 65 -20.14 -13.45 -44.13
N ALA A 66 -19.69 -12.62 -45.09
CA ALA A 66 -20.49 -12.30 -46.28
C ALA A 66 -20.80 -13.57 -47.13
N VAL A 67 -19.90 -14.55 -47.16
CA VAL A 67 -20.17 -15.87 -47.76
C VAL A 67 -21.22 -16.62 -46.94
N LEU A 68 -21.11 -16.64 -45.61
CA LEU A 68 -22.07 -17.33 -44.73
C LEU A 68 -23.46 -16.70 -44.69
N GLU A 69 -23.58 -15.40 -44.93
CA GLU A 69 -24.89 -14.73 -45.06
C GLU A 69 -25.66 -15.21 -46.30
N ARG A 70 -24.94 -15.44 -47.40
CA ARG A 70 -25.52 -15.84 -48.70
C ARG A 70 -25.63 -17.36 -48.84
N TRP A 71 -24.66 -18.09 -48.27
CA TRP A 71 -24.58 -19.54 -48.28
C TRP A 71 -24.35 -20.08 -46.84
N PRO A 72 -25.38 -20.09 -45.98
CA PRO A 72 -25.23 -20.50 -44.58
C PRO A 72 -24.73 -21.95 -44.38
N GLY A 73 -24.95 -22.82 -45.37
CA GLY A 73 -24.51 -24.22 -45.36
C GLY A 73 -23.12 -24.47 -45.96
N ASP A 74 -22.38 -23.43 -46.32
CA ASP A 74 -21.04 -23.57 -46.89
C ASP A 74 -20.03 -24.06 -45.86
N ARG A 75 -19.65 -25.34 -45.98
CA ARG A 75 -18.78 -26.01 -44.99
C ARG A 75 -17.39 -25.39 -44.91
N GLU A 76 -16.86 -24.91 -46.03
CA GLU A 76 -15.52 -24.34 -46.09
C GLU A 76 -15.49 -22.95 -45.44
N ALA A 77 -16.54 -22.15 -45.69
CA ALA A 77 -16.72 -20.87 -45.02
C ALA A 77 -16.99 -21.05 -43.52
N GLN A 78 -17.78 -22.04 -43.10
CA GLN A 78 -18.02 -22.33 -41.68
C GLN A 78 -16.72 -22.70 -40.96
N ALA A 79 -15.88 -23.56 -41.56
CA ALA A 79 -14.59 -23.93 -41.00
C ALA A 79 -13.61 -22.74 -40.95
N LEU A 80 -13.56 -21.93 -42.01
CA LEU A 80 -12.73 -20.73 -42.06
C LEU A 80 -13.18 -19.69 -41.03
N ASN A 81 -14.48 -19.53 -40.82
CA ASN A 81 -15.05 -18.63 -39.81
C ASN A 81 -14.65 -19.06 -38.40
N VAL A 82 -14.72 -20.35 -38.07
CA VAL A 82 -14.24 -20.88 -36.78
C VAL A 82 -12.73 -20.62 -36.61
N ALA A 83 -11.92 -20.86 -37.65
CA ALA A 83 -10.48 -20.61 -37.59
C ALA A 83 -10.16 -19.11 -37.38
N LEU A 84 -10.79 -18.22 -38.14
CA LEU A 84 -10.60 -16.78 -38.04
C LEU A 84 -11.05 -16.23 -36.67
N LEU A 85 -12.19 -16.70 -36.15
CA LEU A 85 -12.64 -16.34 -34.80
C LEU A 85 -11.65 -16.81 -33.73
N THR A 86 -11.06 -17.99 -33.88
CA THR A 86 -10.02 -18.47 -32.96
C THR A 86 -8.77 -17.59 -33.04
N GLU A 87 -8.31 -17.26 -34.25
CA GLU A 87 -7.15 -16.39 -34.48
C GLU A 87 -7.35 -14.96 -33.95
N LEU A 88 -8.59 -14.47 -33.94
CA LEU A 88 -8.97 -13.16 -33.41
C LEU A 88 -9.22 -13.17 -31.90
N GLY A 89 -9.12 -14.32 -31.23
CA GLY A 89 -9.39 -14.43 -29.79
C GLY A 89 -10.87 -14.32 -29.43
N ALA A 90 -11.75 -14.81 -30.32
CA ALA A 90 -13.18 -15.04 -30.07
C ALA A 90 -13.46 -16.55 -29.92
N SER A 91 -12.66 -17.23 -29.10
CA SER A 91 -12.60 -18.68 -28.98
C SER A 91 -13.87 -19.27 -28.36
N THR A 92 -14.57 -18.50 -27.51
CA THR A 92 -15.88 -18.90 -26.98
C THR A 92 -16.88 -19.09 -28.12
N ARG A 93 -17.00 -18.09 -29.01
CA ARG A 93 -17.89 -18.15 -30.17
C ARG A 93 -17.42 -19.17 -31.21
N ALA A 94 -16.12 -19.27 -31.43
CA ALA A 94 -15.53 -20.29 -32.29
C ALA A 94 -15.91 -21.70 -31.81
N GLY A 95 -15.88 -21.95 -30.49
CA GLY A 95 -16.30 -23.22 -29.87
C GLY A 95 -17.77 -23.56 -30.09
N GLU A 96 -18.66 -22.58 -29.92
CA GLU A 96 -20.11 -22.77 -30.20
C GLU A 96 -20.36 -23.15 -31.65
N LEU A 97 -19.71 -22.46 -32.59
CA LEU A 97 -19.85 -22.72 -34.02
C LEU A 97 -19.19 -24.05 -34.42
N ALA A 98 -18.05 -24.39 -33.82
CA ALA A 98 -17.33 -25.63 -34.06
C ALA A 98 -18.17 -26.88 -33.75
N ALA A 99 -19.06 -26.81 -32.74
CA ALA A 99 -19.95 -27.91 -32.38
C ALA A 99 -20.95 -28.28 -33.49
N SER A 100 -21.20 -27.37 -34.43
CA SER A 100 -22.13 -27.56 -35.55
C SER A 100 -21.46 -27.96 -36.87
N LEU A 101 -20.12 -28.01 -36.93
CA LEU A 101 -19.37 -28.31 -38.16
C LEU A 101 -19.58 -29.75 -38.65
N GLN A 102 -19.64 -29.92 -39.99
CA GLN A 102 -19.70 -31.23 -40.65
C GLN A 102 -18.72 -31.31 -41.85
N PRO A 103 -17.69 -32.19 -41.82
CA PRO A 103 -17.29 -33.01 -40.68
C PRO A 103 -16.84 -32.13 -39.49
N GLY A 104 -17.00 -32.65 -38.27
CA GLY A 104 -16.53 -31.95 -37.08
C GLY A 104 -15.00 -31.81 -37.06
N LEU A 105 -14.51 -30.92 -36.21
CA LEU A 105 -13.07 -30.69 -36.02
C LEU A 105 -12.32 -31.99 -35.68
N SER A 106 -11.10 -32.12 -36.20
CA SER A 106 -10.19 -33.20 -35.81
C SER A 106 -9.86 -33.13 -34.31
N MET A 107 -9.34 -34.21 -33.74
CA MET A 107 -8.97 -34.21 -32.31
C MET A 107 -7.90 -33.17 -31.98
N ALA A 108 -6.92 -32.97 -32.89
CA ALA A 108 -5.89 -31.94 -32.73
C ALA A 108 -6.46 -30.52 -32.76
N GLU A 109 -7.41 -30.24 -33.67
CA GLU A 109 -8.07 -28.93 -33.75
C GLU A 109 -8.96 -28.67 -32.54
N ARG A 110 -9.69 -29.68 -32.05
CA ARG A 110 -10.48 -29.57 -30.81
C ARG A 110 -9.60 -29.28 -29.60
N ASN A 111 -8.48 -29.97 -29.49
CA ASN A 111 -7.53 -29.77 -28.39
C ASN A 111 -6.92 -28.37 -28.41
N ARG A 112 -6.56 -27.85 -29.60
CA ARG A 112 -6.05 -26.48 -29.76
C ARG A 112 -7.10 -25.43 -29.41
N LEU A 113 -8.32 -25.56 -29.96
CA LEU A 113 -9.42 -24.66 -29.67
C LEU A 113 -9.77 -24.63 -28.17
N GLY A 114 -9.74 -25.80 -27.51
CA GLY A 114 -9.92 -25.89 -26.07
C GLY A 114 -8.83 -25.16 -25.27
N ALA A 115 -7.56 -25.32 -25.65
CA ALA A 115 -6.44 -24.62 -25.01
C ALA A 115 -6.48 -23.10 -25.26
N ASP A 116 -6.80 -22.66 -26.49
CA ASP A 116 -6.89 -21.24 -26.84
C ASP A 116 -8.07 -20.56 -26.12
N ARG A 117 -9.20 -21.27 -25.94
CA ARG A 117 -10.32 -20.80 -25.13
C ARG A 117 -9.93 -20.56 -23.68
N VAL A 118 -9.20 -21.49 -23.06
CA VAL A 118 -8.72 -21.31 -21.68
C VAL A 118 -7.75 -20.12 -21.58
N ALA A 119 -6.85 -19.96 -22.55
CA ALA A 119 -5.95 -18.81 -22.59
C ALA A 119 -6.70 -17.47 -22.70
N GLU A 120 -7.84 -17.44 -23.40
CA GLU A 120 -8.74 -16.29 -23.48
C GLU A 120 -9.49 -16.06 -22.15
N GLU A 121 -9.99 -17.11 -21.51
CA GLU A 121 -10.62 -17.04 -20.18
C GLU A 121 -9.65 -16.45 -19.15
N ILE A 122 -8.36 -16.82 -19.19
CA ILE A 122 -7.31 -16.26 -18.32
C ILE A 122 -7.06 -14.77 -18.61
N ARG A 123 -7.14 -14.34 -19.87
CA ARG A 123 -7.01 -12.91 -20.22
C ARG A 123 -8.22 -12.10 -19.76
N TRP A 124 -9.42 -12.63 -19.93
CA TRP A 124 -10.65 -11.97 -19.50
C TRP A 124 -10.81 -11.93 -17.97
N ALA A 125 -10.23 -12.89 -17.26
CA ALA A 125 -10.22 -12.89 -15.80
C ALA A 125 -9.45 -11.71 -15.16
N ASP A 126 -8.56 -11.03 -15.91
CA ASP A 126 -7.92 -9.78 -15.46
C ASP A 126 -8.80 -8.55 -15.68
N GLY A 127 -9.91 -8.70 -16.42
CA GLY A 127 -10.86 -7.62 -16.67
C GLY A 127 -11.69 -7.29 -15.45
N GLU A 128 -12.67 -6.40 -15.66
CA GLU A 128 -13.62 -6.03 -14.62
C GLU A 128 -14.48 -7.26 -14.23
N PRO A 129 -14.55 -7.61 -12.94
CA PRO A 129 -15.33 -8.76 -12.48
C PRO A 129 -16.83 -8.52 -12.68
N ALA A 130 -17.61 -9.58 -12.94
CA ALA A 130 -19.05 -9.44 -13.09
C ALA A 130 -19.74 -9.00 -11.78
N ASP A 131 -19.18 -9.40 -10.64
CA ASP A 131 -19.57 -8.93 -9.31
C ASP A 131 -18.34 -8.38 -8.56
N PRO A 132 -18.23 -7.06 -8.35
CA PRO A 132 -17.12 -6.44 -7.63
C PRO A 132 -16.94 -6.93 -6.18
N PHE A 133 -17.97 -7.50 -5.54
CA PHE A 133 -17.88 -8.07 -4.18
C PHE A 133 -17.44 -9.54 -4.16
N HIS A 134 -17.31 -10.16 -5.34
CA HIS A 134 -16.74 -11.49 -5.52
C HIS A 134 -15.72 -11.48 -6.67
N PRO A 135 -14.64 -10.66 -6.57
CA PRO A 135 -13.80 -10.29 -7.72
C PRO A 135 -12.92 -11.42 -8.28
N TYR A 136 -12.92 -12.61 -7.67
CA TYR A 136 -12.04 -13.73 -8.06
C TYR A 136 -12.78 -14.92 -8.70
N VAL A 137 -14.10 -14.86 -8.89
CA VAL A 137 -14.88 -16.00 -9.41
C VAL A 137 -14.41 -16.43 -10.80
N GLU A 138 -14.23 -15.47 -11.71
CA GLU A 138 -13.77 -15.70 -13.07
C GLU A 138 -12.32 -16.17 -13.09
N ALA A 139 -11.47 -15.57 -12.25
CA ALA A 139 -10.06 -15.96 -12.12
C ALA A 139 -9.91 -17.39 -11.59
N ASP A 140 -10.67 -17.78 -10.57
CA ASP A 140 -10.65 -19.14 -10.04
C ASP A 140 -11.15 -20.16 -11.05
N LYS A 141 -12.22 -19.82 -11.77
CA LYS A 141 -12.70 -20.67 -12.87
C LYS A 141 -11.63 -20.86 -13.94
N SER A 142 -10.94 -19.79 -14.34
CA SER A 142 -9.85 -19.87 -15.32
C SER A 142 -8.71 -20.78 -14.83
N VAL A 143 -8.40 -20.77 -13.53
CA VAL A 143 -7.42 -21.68 -12.92
C VAL A 143 -7.87 -23.14 -12.99
N GLU A 144 -9.14 -23.42 -12.70
CA GLU A 144 -9.68 -24.78 -12.78
C GLU A 144 -9.68 -25.31 -14.22
N ASP A 145 -10.11 -24.48 -15.17
CA ASP A 145 -10.15 -24.83 -16.58
C ASP A 145 -8.72 -25.02 -17.14
N ALA A 146 -7.78 -24.15 -16.77
CA ALA A 146 -6.35 -24.30 -17.10
C ALA A 146 -5.71 -25.54 -16.49
N ARG A 147 -6.08 -25.90 -15.26
CA ARG A 147 -5.62 -27.14 -14.61
C ARG A 147 -6.09 -28.38 -15.34
N ARG A 148 -7.36 -28.39 -15.75
CA ARG A 148 -7.92 -29.51 -16.51
C ARG A 148 -7.15 -29.75 -17.81
N VAL A 149 -6.79 -28.68 -18.53
CA VAL A 149 -6.00 -28.78 -19.77
C VAL A 149 -4.55 -29.14 -19.47
N ALA A 150 -3.91 -28.52 -18.47
CA ALA A 150 -2.51 -28.82 -18.14
C ALA A 150 -2.27 -30.27 -17.68
N ASP A 151 -3.25 -30.86 -17.01
CA ASP A 151 -3.14 -32.20 -16.43
C ASP A 151 -3.70 -33.31 -17.34
N ASP A 152 -4.26 -32.99 -18.51
CA ASP A 152 -4.82 -33.97 -19.44
C ASP A 152 -3.71 -34.81 -20.12
N PRO A 153 -3.62 -36.12 -19.83
CA PRO A 153 -2.59 -36.99 -20.40
C PRO A 153 -2.79 -37.27 -21.89
N GLN A 154 -3.97 -36.97 -22.45
CA GLN A 154 -4.31 -37.18 -23.86
C GLN A 154 -3.85 -36.01 -24.75
N LEU A 155 -3.50 -34.87 -24.16
CA LEU A 155 -2.96 -33.74 -24.93
C LEU A 155 -1.53 -34.02 -25.41
N PRO A 156 -1.18 -33.60 -26.64
CA PRO A 156 0.19 -33.50 -27.11
C PRO A 156 1.11 -32.79 -26.10
N SER A 157 2.37 -33.22 -26.01
CA SER A 157 3.30 -32.74 -24.97
C SER A 157 3.64 -31.25 -25.08
N ASP A 158 3.62 -30.70 -26.29
CA ASP A 158 3.79 -29.27 -26.58
C ASP A 158 2.59 -28.45 -26.06
N LEU A 159 1.37 -28.89 -26.35
CA LEU A 159 0.15 -28.25 -25.85
C LEU A 159 0.03 -28.37 -24.34
N ARG A 160 0.39 -29.52 -23.76
CA ARG A 160 0.41 -29.71 -22.31
C ARG A 160 1.41 -28.78 -21.62
N ARG A 161 2.59 -28.58 -22.22
CA ARG A 161 3.58 -27.62 -21.71
C ARG A 161 3.06 -26.18 -21.76
N ARG A 162 2.46 -25.77 -22.88
CA ARG A 162 1.83 -24.44 -23.01
C ARG A 162 0.72 -24.25 -21.96
N ALA A 163 -0.16 -25.23 -21.80
CA ALA A 163 -1.21 -25.18 -20.78
C ALA A 163 -0.63 -25.13 -19.35
N GLY A 164 0.50 -25.78 -19.10
CA GLY A 164 1.22 -25.65 -17.83
C GLY A 164 1.76 -24.24 -17.55
N PHE A 165 2.17 -23.52 -18.60
CA PHE A 165 2.54 -22.10 -18.51
C PHE A 165 1.33 -21.21 -18.29
N ASP A 166 0.26 -21.41 -19.06
CA ASP A 166 -1.00 -20.67 -18.93
C ASP A 166 -1.58 -20.84 -17.52
N LEU A 167 -1.49 -22.03 -16.93
CA LEU A 167 -1.90 -22.28 -15.55
C LEU A 167 -1.06 -21.52 -14.51
N LEU A 168 0.25 -21.36 -14.73
CA LEU A 168 1.08 -20.52 -13.84
C LEU A 168 0.57 -19.07 -13.88
N VAL A 169 0.31 -18.57 -15.09
CA VAL A 169 -0.22 -17.22 -15.31
C VAL A 169 -1.59 -17.04 -14.64
N ALA A 170 -2.50 -18.00 -14.84
CA ALA A 170 -3.82 -18.03 -14.20
C ALA A 170 -3.71 -18.00 -12.67
N LEU A 171 -2.81 -18.79 -12.09
CA LEU A 171 -2.60 -18.83 -10.63
C LEU A 171 -2.08 -17.50 -10.08
N SER A 172 -1.14 -16.86 -10.78
CA SER A 172 -0.64 -15.55 -10.37
C SER A 172 -1.75 -14.50 -10.37
N ARG A 173 -2.50 -14.42 -11.48
CA ARG A 173 -3.61 -13.47 -11.67
C ARG A 173 -4.76 -13.70 -10.69
N ALA A 174 -5.06 -14.96 -10.38
CA ALA A 174 -6.05 -15.31 -9.35
C ALA A 174 -5.58 -15.03 -7.91
N GLY A 175 -4.40 -14.45 -7.68
CA GLY A 175 -3.88 -14.19 -6.34
C GLY A 175 -3.57 -15.47 -5.57
N ARG A 176 -3.08 -16.51 -6.25
CA ARG A 176 -2.67 -17.81 -5.65
C ARG A 176 -1.14 -17.98 -5.73
N PRO A 177 -0.35 -17.11 -5.07
CA PRO A 177 1.09 -17.04 -5.27
C PRO A 177 1.82 -18.30 -4.76
N ASP A 178 1.27 -19.01 -3.77
CA ASP A 178 1.86 -20.25 -3.26
C ASP A 178 1.96 -21.34 -4.35
N GLU A 179 0.86 -21.58 -5.07
CA GLU A 179 0.83 -22.58 -6.15
C GLU A 179 1.59 -22.12 -7.38
N ALA A 180 1.54 -20.82 -7.71
CA ALA A 180 2.31 -20.25 -8.82
C ALA A 180 3.83 -20.39 -8.58
N VAL A 181 4.31 -20.04 -7.39
CA VAL A 181 5.73 -20.17 -7.01
C VAL A 181 6.17 -21.62 -6.97
N ALA A 182 5.36 -22.54 -6.42
CA ALA A 182 5.69 -23.97 -6.42
C ALA A 182 5.85 -24.52 -7.85
N ARG A 183 5.01 -24.09 -8.79
CA ARG A 183 5.13 -24.45 -10.22
C ARG A 183 6.36 -23.83 -10.87
N TYR A 184 6.63 -22.56 -10.59
CA TYR A 184 7.83 -21.87 -11.06
C TYR A 184 9.10 -22.61 -10.61
N ASP A 185 9.22 -22.90 -9.32
CA ASP A 185 10.39 -23.59 -8.75
C ASP A 185 10.59 -24.98 -9.38
N ALA A 186 9.49 -25.71 -9.65
CA ALA A 186 9.55 -27.01 -10.33
C ALA A 186 10.02 -26.90 -11.79
N LEU A 187 9.54 -25.90 -12.54
CA LEU A 187 9.97 -25.64 -13.93
C LEU A 187 11.44 -25.20 -13.97
N HIS A 188 11.84 -24.35 -13.03
CA HIS A 188 13.21 -23.86 -12.90
C HIS A 188 14.19 -25.00 -12.56
N ALA A 189 13.83 -25.89 -11.62
CA ALA A 189 14.63 -27.06 -11.28
C ALA A 189 14.81 -28.05 -12.45
N GLN A 190 13.87 -28.06 -13.39
CA GLN A 190 13.94 -28.86 -14.63
C GLN A 190 14.72 -28.16 -15.75
N GLY A 191 15.21 -26.93 -15.53
CA GLY A 191 15.92 -26.15 -16.55
C GLY A 191 15.01 -25.70 -17.72
N VAL A 192 13.71 -25.59 -17.49
CA VAL A 192 12.76 -25.14 -18.52
C VAL A 192 12.91 -23.63 -18.72
N SER A 193 13.22 -23.22 -19.96
CA SER A 193 13.20 -21.80 -20.33
C SER A 193 11.75 -21.31 -20.45
N LEU A 194 11.44 -20.25 -19.72
CA LEU A 194 10.11 -19.67 -19.67
C LEU A 194 9.96 -18.55 -20.73
N PRO A 195 8.81 -18.46 -21.42
CA PRO A 195 8.47 -17.30 -22.23
C PRO A 195 8.29 -16.02 -21.39
N PRO A 196 8.49 -14.82 -21.97
CA PRO A 196 8.46 -13.55 -21.23
C PRO A 196 7.20 -13.30 -20.41
N TYR A 197 6.02 -13.64 -20.94
CA TYR A 197 4.75 -13.45 -20.23
C TYR A 197 4.60 -14.35 -18.99
N VAL A 198 5.21 -15.55 -19.01
CA VAL A 198 5.23 -16.49 -17.88
C VAL A 198 6.20 -16.01 -16.81
N GLU A 199 7.34 -15.44 -17.23
CA GLU A 199 8.33 -14.87 -16.32
C GLU A 199 7.76 -13.68 -15.55
N ARG A 200 6.94 -12.82 -16.18
CA ARG A 200 6.24 -11.73 -15.50
C ARG A 200 5.31 -12.26 -14.41
N ALA A 201 4.46 -13.23 -14.75
CA ALA A 201 3.55 -13.84 -13.78
C ALA A 201 4.29 -14.57 -12.65
N ALA A 202 5.40 -15.26 -12.95
CA ALA A 202 6.24 -15.87 -11.92
C ALA A 202 6.87 -14.80 -11.01
N ALA A 203 7.33 -13.69 -11.58
CA ALA A 203 7.90 -12.58 -10.83
C ALA A 203 6.88 -11.90 -9.90
N ASP A 204 5.64 -11.70 -10.34
CA ASP A 204 4.53 -11.24 -9.50
C ASP A 204 4.30 -12.17 -8.30
N ALA A 205 4.20 -13.47 -8.56
CA ALA A 205 4.01 -14.47 -7.51
C ALA A 205 5.20 -14.50 -6.52
N LEU A 206 6.44 -14.40 -7.03
CA LEU A 206 7.64 -14.32 -6.20
C LEU A 206 7.65 -13.07 -5.31
N LEU A 207 7.24 -11.91 -5.85
CA LEU A 207 7.13 -10.67 -5.09
C LEU A 207 6.08 -10.80 -3.97
N ALA A 208 4.92 -11.39 -4.28
CA ALA A 208 3.89 -11.70 -3.29
C ALA A 208 4.38 -12.70 -2.21
N LYS A 209 5.29 -13.62 -2.56
CA LYS A 209 5.96 -14.54 -1.63
C LYS A 209 7.22 -13.96 -0.97
N ARG A 210 7.47 -12.65 -1.11
CA ARG A 210 8.61 -11.96 -0.50
C ARG A 210 9.98 -12.48 -0.96
N ARG A 211 10.09 -12.82 -2.25
CA ARG A 211 11.36 -13.16 -2.96
C ARG A 211 11.74 -12.05 -3.97
N PRO A 212 11.94 -10.80 -3.54
CA PRO A 212 12.04 -9.64 -4.44
C PRO A 212 13.29 -9.66 -5.34
N ALA A 213 14.42 -10.20 -4.86
CA ALA A 213 15.64 -10.29 -5.67
C ALA A 213 15.48 -11.23 -6.88
N GLU A 214 14.79 -12.37 -6.68
CA GLU A 214 14.49 -13.31 -7.76
C GLU A 214 13.42 -12.76 -8.71
N ALA A 215 12.40 -12.09 -8.17
CA ALA A 215 11.41 -11.38 -8.98
C ALA A 215 12.06 -10.31 -9.88
N ALA A 216 12.99 -9.52 -9.35
CA ALA A 216 13.71 -8.51 -10.13
C ALA A 216 14.49 -9.14 -11.29
N ALA A 217 15.18 -10.26 -11.06
CA ALA A 217 15.91 -10.97 -12.11
C ALA A 217 15.00 -11.50 -13.23
N LEU A 218 13.84 -12.07 -12.87
CA LEU A 218 12.86 -12.52 -13.87
C LEU A 218 12.23 -11.37 -14.66
N TYR A 219 11.95 -10.24 -14.01
CA TYR A 219 11.47 -9.05 -14.69
C TYR A 219 12.50 -8.49 -15.67
N GLU A 220 13.76 -8.38 -15.26
CA GLU A 220 14.86 -7.96 -16.13
C GLU A 220 14.98 -8.88 -17.36
N ASP A 221 14.95 -10.20 -17.16
CA ASP A 221 15.05 -11.19 -18.25
C ASP A 221 13.85 -11.13 -19.20
N SER A 222 12.63 -11.02 -18.66
CA SER A 222 11.40 -10.89 -19.44
C SER A 222 11.41 -9.63 -20.32
N ILE A 223 11.83 -8.49 -19.78
CA ILE A 223 11.92 -7.22 -20.51
C ILE A 223 13.06 -7.27 -21.55
N ALA A 224 14.15 -7.97 -21.26
CA ALA A 224 15.25 -8.14 -22.21
C ALA A 224 14.83 -8.97 -23.44
N LYS A 225 14.03 -10.02 -23.22
CA LYS A 225 13.48 -10.87 -24.29
C LYS A 225 12.36 -10.19 -25.08
N ASP A 226 11.55 -9.38 -24.41
CA ASP A 226 10.45 -8.64 -25.00
C ASP A 226 10.42 -7.20 -24.44
N PRO A 227 11.07 -6.25 -25.14
CA PRO A 227 11.22 -4.86 -24.67
C PRO A 227 9.94 -4.01 -24.73
N GLY A 228 8.88 -4.51 -25.37
CA GLY A 228 7.66 -3.75 -25.70
C GLY A 228 7.75 -2.97 -27.03
N PRO A 229 6.76 -2.12 -27.33
CA PRO A 229 5.65 -1.70 -26.47
C PRO A 229 4.67 -2.83 -26.16
N TYR A 230 4.07 -2.81 -24.97
CA TYR A 230 3.07 -3.78 -24.53
C TYR A 230 1.65 -3.27 -24.81
N ASP A 231 0.69 -4.17 -24.97
CA ASP A 231 -0.71 -3.80 -25.20
C ASP A 231 -1.26 -3.02 -24.00
N PRO A 232 -1.96 -1.87 -24.16
CA PRO A 232 -2.54 -1.11 -23.06
C PRO A 232 -3.39 -1.89 -22.04
N SER A 233 -3.96 -3.05 -22.41
CA SER A 233 -4.68 -3.91 -21.46
C SER A 233 -3.80 -4.81 -20.60
N GLU A 234 -2.49 -4.90 -20.88
CA GLU A 234 -1.54 -5.71 -20.11
C GLU A 234 -0.81 -4.89 -19.05
N SER A 235 -0.47 -5.51 -17.92
CA SER A 235 0.36 -4.87 -16.89
C SER A 235 1.74 -4.47 -17.42
N GLU A 236 2.20 -3.26 -17.09
CA GLU A 236 3.57 -2.81 -17.40
C GLU A 236 4.59 -3.52 -16.49
N PRO A 237 5.46 -4.41 -17.03
CA PRO A 237 6.39 -5.18 -16.20
C PRO A 237 7.43 -4.30 -15.49
N ARG A 238 7.70 -3.08 -16.00
CA ARG A 238 8.60 -2.14 -15.32
C ARG A 238 8.04 -1.61 -14.00
N ILE A 239 6.72 -1.63 -13.80
CA ILE A 239 6.11 -1.32 -12.50
C ILE A 239 6.40 -2.45 -11.51
N GLY A 240 6.18 -3.71 -11.89
CA GLY A 240 6.55 -4.86 -11.06
C GLY A 240 8.05 -4.90 -10.73
N LEU A 241 8.91 -4.60 -11.71
CA LEU A 241 10.36 -4.47 -11.52
C LEU A 241 10.72 -3.37 -10.52
N MET A 242 10.06 -2.21 -10.58
CA MET A 242 10.26 -1.12 -9.63
C MET A 242 9.97 -1.57 -8.20
N TYR A 243 8.85 -2.26 -7.97
CA TYR A 243 8.54 -2.81 -6.64
C TYR A 243 9.54 -3.88 -6.21
N ALA A 244 9.97 -4.76 -7.11
CA ALA A 244 11.00 -5.76 -6.81
C ALA A 244 12.35 -5.12 -6.44
N TYR A 245 12.74 -4.02 -7.10
CA TYR A 245 13.92 -3.24 -6.69
C TYR A 245 13.71 -2.56 -5.33
N LEU A 246 12.54 -1.97 -5.08
CA LEU A 246 12.23 -1.33 -3.80
C LEU A 246 12.33 -2.31 -2.64
N GLU A 247 11.64 -3.45 -2.74
CA GLU A 247 11.59 -4.50 -1.70
C GLU A 247 12.92 -5.25 -1.54
N SER A 248 13.83 -5.16 -2.52
CA SER A 248 15.21 -5.67 -2.41
C SER A 248 16.23 -4.60 -1.97
N GLY A 249 15.78 -3.41 -1.56
CA GLY A 249 16.64 -2.32 -1.08
C GLY A 249 17.41 -1.58 -2.18
N GLN A 250 17.10 -1.83 -3.46
CA GLN A 250 17.70 -1.19 -4.62
C GLN A 250 16.95 0.10 -5.03
N THR A 251 16.68 0.99 -4.07
CA THR A 251 15.78 2.15 -4.25
C THR A 251 16.16 3.06 -5.42
N GLN A 252 17.46 3.26 -5.68
CA GLN A 252 17.90 4.06 -6.82
C GLN A 252 17.53 3.45 -8.17
N LYS A 253 17.56 2.11 -8.29
CA LYS A 253 17.07 1.42 -9.49
C LYS A 253 15.55 1.52 -9.60
N ALA A 254 14.83 1.41 -8.47
CA ALA A 254 13.38 1.58 -8.42
C ALA A 254 12.97 2.96 -8.98
N PHE A 255 13.58 4.03 -8.47
CA PHE A 255 13.34 5.41 -8.93
C PHE A 255 13.66 5.60 -10.41
N ARG A 256 14.84 5.15 -10.85
CA ARG A 256 15.23 5.25 -12.26
C ARG A 256 14.23 4.54 -13.17
N THR A 257 13.84 3.32 -12.83
CA THR A 257 12.93 2.51 -13.63
C THR A 257 11.59 3.20 -13.83
N ILE A 258 10.99 3.71 -12.76
CA ILE A 258 9.65 4.32 -12.83
C ILE A 258 9.66 5.74 -13.38
N ASP A 259 10.69 6.55 -13.08
CA ASP A 259 10.80 7.89 -13.66
C ASP A 259 11.11 7.82 -15.17
N GLU A 260 11.93 6.86 -15.61
CA GLU A 260 12.15 6.62 -17.04
C GLU A 260 10.87 6.18 -17.74
N LEU A 261 10.09 5.25 -17.16
CA LEU A 261 8.80 4.83 -17.69
C LEU A 261 7.84 6.02 -17.79
N ALA A 262 7.64 6.74 -16.67
CA ALA A 262 6.74 7.89 -16.60
C ALA A 262 7.11 9.00 -17.59
N SER A 263 8.40 9.19 -17.88
CA SER A 263 8.86 10.18 -18.87
C SER A 263 8.63 9.76 -20.33
N LYS A 264 8.61 8.46 -20.62
CA LYS A 264 8.41 7.91 -21.96
C LYS A 264 6.93 7.78 -22.31
N GLU A 265 6.08 7.51 -21.33
CA GLU A 265 4.64 7.42 -21.52
C GLU A 265 4.05 8.78 -21.92
N THR A 266 3.30 8.79 -23.02
CA THR A 266 2.64 10.01 -23.50
C THR A 266 1.25 10.11 -22.85
N PRO A 267 0.74 11.31 -22.51
CA PRO A 267 -0.60 11.43 -21.92
C PRO A 267 -1.75 11.02 -22.85
N TRP A 268 -1.49 10.96 -24.16
CA TRP A 268 -2.50 10.81 -25.20
C TRP A 268 -2.06 9.77 -26.24
N ILE A 269 -2.88 8.75 -26.47
CA ILE A 269 -2.67 7.72 -27.50
C ILE A 269 -3.49 8.08 -28.74
N ARG A 270 -2.87 7.97 -29.93
CA ARG A 270 -3.59 8.04 -31.21
C ARG A 270 -4.00 6.65 -31.66
N VAL A 271 -5.31 6.42 -31.74
CA VAL A 271 -5.89 5.18 -32.28
C VAL A 271 -6.21 5.37 -33.76
N PRO A 272 -5.74 4.49 -34.67
CA PRO A 272 -6.12 4.53 -36.08
C PRO A 272 -7.65 4.54 -36.25
N GLY A 273 -8.16 5.46 -37.07
CA GLY A 273 -9.61 5.61 -37.29
C GLY A 273 -10.34 6.50 -36.27
N SER A 274 -9.70 6.90 -35.15
CA SER A 274 -10.26 7.90 -34.24
C SER A 274 -9.82 9.32 -34.63
N ALA A 275 -10.79 10.25 -34.66
CA ALA A 275 -10.52 11.66 -34.95
C ALA A 275 -9.83 12.39 -33.78
N LEU A 276 -10.04 11.91 -32.55
CA LEU A 276 -9.46 12.48 -31.33
C LEU A 276 -8.54 11.46 -30.65
N PRO A 277 -7.42 11.89 -30.06
CA PRO A 277 -6.63 11.02 -29.23
C PRO A 277 -7.42 10.62 -27.98
N ILE A 278 -7.12 9.44 -27.45
CA ILE A 278 -7.67 8.96 -26.18
C ILE A 278 -6.63 9.13 -25.07
N GLN A 279 -7.08 9.24 -23.82
CA GLN A 279 -6.18 9.31 -22.67
C GLN A 279 -5.37 8.02 -22.54
N ASN A 280 -4.11 8.14 -22.12
CA ASN A 280 -3.25 6.99 -21.86
C ASN A 280 -3.33 6.59 -20.36
N PRO A 281 -4.01 5.49 -20.00
CA PRO A 281 -4.03 5.04 -18.61
C PRO A 281 -2.63 4.69 -18.09
N ARG A 282 -1.73 4.16 -18.94
CA ARG A 282 -0.35 3.82 -18.55
C ARG A 282 0.44 5.03 -18.05
N LYS A 283 0.17 6.22 -18.59
CA LYS A 283 0.82 7.45 -18.13
C LYS A 283 0.41 7.76 -16.68
N LEU A 284 -0.89 7.69 -16.39
CA LEU A 284 -1.37 7.89 -15.03
C LEU A 284 -0.81 6.83 -14.08
N ASP A 285 -0.83 5.55 -14.47
CA ASP A 285 -0.29 4.46 -13.66
C ASP A 285 1.19 4.66 -13.34
N ALA A 286 2.00 5.03 -14.34
CA ALA A 286 3.42 5.29 -14.14
C ALA A 286 3.66 6.49 -13.20
N ASP A 287 2.88 7.56 -13.33
CA ASP A 287 2.99 8.75 -12.48
C ASP A 287 2.56 8.47 -11.03
N LEU A 288 1.47 7.72 -10.83
CA LEU A 288 0.99 7.28 -9.51
C LEU A 288 2.06 6.41 -8.83
N ASN A 289 2.62 5.43 -9.54
CA ASN A 289 3.67 4.58 -8.99
C ASN A 289 4.98 5.35 -8.73
N ALA A 290 5.29 6.38 -9.52
CA ALA A 290 6.42 7.27 -9.26
C ALA A 290 6.25 8.09 -7.98
N ALA A 291 5.01 8.42 -7.59
CA ALA A 291 4.71 9.02 -6.29
C ALA A 291 4.73 7.98 -5.17
N ALA A 292 4.11 6.82 -5.36
CA ALA A 292 4.03 5.76 -4.36
C ALA A 292 5.40 5.26 -3.89
N VAL A 293 6.36 5.08 -4.81
CA VAL A 293 7.73 4.64 -4.46
C VAL A 293 8.46 5.66 -3.56
N ARG A 294 8.12 6.95 -3.68
CA ARG A 294 8.69 8.02 -2.85
C ARG A 294 8.03 8.06 -1.48
N ASP A 295 6.71 7.88 -1.45
CA ASP A 295 5.95 7.80 -0.22
C ASP A 295 6.43 6.64 0.67
N TYR A 296 6.74 5.48 0.06
CA TYR A 296 7.28 4.30 0.76
C TYR A 296 8.61 4.54 1.48
N VAL A 297 9.43 5.49 1.02
CA VAL A 297 10.76 5.79 1.59
C VAL A 297 10.78 7.14 2.31
N ASP A 298 9.65 7.51 2.91
CA ASP A 298 9.44 8.72 3.72
C ASP A 298 9.68 10.04 2.97
N MET A 299 9.58 10.03 1.64
CA MET A 299 9.68 11.22 0.78
C MET A 299 8.28 11.78 0.45
N HIS A 300 7.42 11.90 1.46
CA HIS A 300 6.00 12.30 1.31
C HIS A 300 5.81 13.67 0.63
N ALA A 301 6.69 14.64 0.89
CA ALA A 301 6.65 15.93 0.22
C ALA A 301 6.85 15.82 -1.31
N ASP A 302 7.76 14.94 -1.75
CA ASP A 302 8.04 14.73 -3.17
C ASP A 302 6.93 13.93 -3.85
N ALA A 303 6.34 12.95 -3.14
CA ALA A 303 5.14 12.24 -3.60
C ALA A 303 3.96 13.23 -3.79
N TYR A 304 3.70 14.07 -2.79
CA TYR A 304 2.64 15.07 -2.83
C TYR A 304 2.85 16.08 -3.97
N ALA A 305 4.08 16.55 -4.19
CA ALA A 305 4.41 17.48 -5.28
C ALA A 305 4.14 16.90 -6.68
N ARG A 306 4.13 15.56 -6.81
CA ARG A 306 3.78 14.86 -8.07
C ARG A 306 2.28 14.65 -8.22
N LEU A 307 1.59 14.27 -7.15
CA LEU A 307 0.15 13.95 -7.17
C LEU A 307 -0.73 15.20 -7.25
N GLU A 308 -0.38 16.26 -6.53
CA GLU A 308 -1.21 17.46 -6.41
C GLU A 308 -1.49 18.17 -7.76
N PRO A 309 -0.51 18.36 -8.67
CA PRO A 309 -0.79 18.90 -10.01
C PRO A 309 -1.73 18.01 -10.82
N LEU A 310 -1.53 16.69 -10.81
CA LEU A 310 -2.39 15.73 -11.50
C LEU A 310 -3.82 15.81 -10.96
N HIS A 311 -3.96 15.94 -9.64
CA HIS A 311 -5.25 16.07 -8.99
C HIS A 311 -6.00 17.32 -9.45
N ARG A 312 -5.30 18.46 -9.62
CA ARG A 312 -5.92 19.69 -10.13
C ARG A 312 -6.39 19.56 -11.58
N GLU A 313 -5.69 18.77 -12.39
CA GLU A 313 -6.07 18.51 -13.78
C GLU A 313 -7.23 17.50 -13.88
N ALA A 314 -7.25 16.49 -13.01
CA ALA A 314 -8.23 15.41 -12.98
C ALA A 314 -8.89 15.24 -11.60
N PRO A 315 -9.65 16.25 -11.10
CA PRO A 315 -10.21 16.21 -9.74
C PRO A 315 -11.34 15.19 -9.59
N ALA A 316 -11.81 14.55 -10.66
CA ALA A 316 -12.84 13.51 -10.65
C ALA A 316 -12.28 12.08 -10.87
N ASN A 317 -10.97 11.89 -10.66
CA ASN A 317 -10.36 10.56 -10.70
C ASN A 317 -10.28 9.96 -9.28
N ALA A 318 -10.96 8.84 -9.05
CA ALA A 318 -11.09 8.23 -7.72
C ALA A 318 -9.76 7.67 -7.19
N GLN A 319 -9.03 6.92 -8.01
CA GLN A 319 -7.72 6.36 -7.65
C GLN A 319 -6.71 7.45 -7.28
N LEU A 320 -6.63 8.54 -8.06
CA LEU A 320 -5.76 9.67 -7.80
C LEU A 320 -6.08 10.38 -6.47
N ARG A 321 -7.38 10.53 -6.14
CA ARG A 321 -7.80 11.05 -4.83
C ARG A 321 -7.41 10.11 -3.69
N SER A 322 -7.59 8.80 -3.88
CA SER A 322 -7.17 7.80 -2.90
C SER A 322 -5.66 7.87 -2.64
N GLU A 323 -4.83 7.90 -3.69
CA GLU A 323 -3.37 7.96 -3.53
C GLU A 323 -2.89 9.33 -2.98
N LEU A 324 -3.55 10.44 -3.34
CA LEU A 324 -3.32 11.73 -2.72
C LEU A 324 -3.64 11.69 -1.22
N GLY A 325 -4.80 11.17 -0.83
CA GLY A 325 -5.23 11.03 0.56
C GLY A 325 -4.26 10.18 1.39
N MET A 326 -3.71 9.10 0.83
CA MET A 326 -2.66 8.30 1.49
C MET A 326 -1.41 9.13 1.78
N THR A 327 -0.95 9.91 0.79
CA THR A 327 0.20 10.80 0.96
C THR A 327 -0.11 11.89 1.99
N GLU A 328 -1.30 12.50 1.94
CA GLU A 328 -1.71 13.52 2.91
C GLU A 328 -1.75 12.99 4.35
N LEU A 329 -2.23 11.75 4.54
CA LEU A 329 -2.18 11.07 5.82
C LEU A 329 -0.74 10.91 6.31
N ALA A 330 0.18 10.45 5.46
CA ALA A 330 1.59 10.29 5.80
C ALA A 330 2.29 11.62 6.16
N ARG A 331 1.84 12.73 5.56
CA ARG A 331 2.28 14.09 5.92
C ARG A 331 1.75 14.58 7.28
N GLY A 332 0.76 13.89 7.84
CA GLY A 332 0.11 14.23 9.10
C GLY A 332 -1.14 15.09 8.92
N TRP A 333 -1.87 14.93 7.80
CA TRP A 333 -3.15 15.60 7.53
C TRP A 333 -4.32 14.60 7.46
N PRO A 334 -4.63 13.89 8.56
CA PRO A 334 -5.61 12.82 8.55
C PRO A 334 -7.04 13.28 8.22
N ARG A 335 -7.44 14.50 8.59
CA ARG A 335 -8.78 15.00 8.24
C ARG A 335 -8.89 15.34 6.77
N ARG A 336 -7.86 15.98 6.22
CA ARG A 336 -7.78 16.25 4.77
C ARG A 336 -7.80 14.95 3.96
N ALA A 337 -7.03 13.96 4.40
CA ALA A 337 -7.02 12.63 3.80
C ALA A 337 -8.40 11.97 3.81
N LEU A 338 -9.14 12.05 4.93
CA LEU A 338 -10.51 11.54 5.02
C LEU A 338 -11.45 12.20 3.99
N ASP A 339 -11.34 13.52 3.80
CA ASP A 339 -12.15 14.23 2.80
C ASP A 339 -11.86 13.69 1.38
N ASP A 340 -10.58 13.46 1.04
CA ASP A 340 -10.21 12.90 -0.27
C ASP A 340 -10.65 11.45 -0.44
N PHE A 341 -10.58 10.62 0.61
CA PHE A 341 -11.12 9.26 0.56
C PHE A 341 -12.64 9.24 0.42
N ASP A 342 -13.36 10.14 1.08
CA ASP A 342 -14.82 10.26 0.95
C ASP A 342 -15.23 10.68 -0.46
N ILE A 343 -14.50 11.60 -1.08
CA ILE A 343 -14.74 11.99 -2.46
C ILE A 343 -14.37 10.85 -3.42
N ALA A 344 -13.26 10.15 -3.19
CA ALA A 344 -12.88 8.98 -3.98
C ALA A 344 -14.00 7.93 -3.99
N LEU A 345 -14.56 7.60 -2.81
CA LEU A 345 -15.66 6.62 -2.69
C LEU A 345 -17.00 7.13 -3.22
N THR A 346 -17.19 8.45 -3.33
CA THR A 346 -18.35 9.03 -4.02
C THR A 346 -18.22 8.89 -5.54
N LEU A 347 -17.00 8.95 -6.07
CA LEU A 347 -16.70 8.79 -7.50
C LEU A 347 -16.68 7.33 -7.93
N ASP A 348 -16.04 6.46 -7.15
CA ASP A 348 -16.06 5.01 -7.35
C ASP A 348 -16.12 4.29 -5.98
N PRO A 349 -17.28 3.70 -5.62
CA PRO A 349 -17.45 2.99 -4.35
C PRO A 349 -16.69 1.66 -4.29
N ARG A 350 -15.99 1.25 -5.37
CA ARG A 350 -15.21 0.01 -5.46
C ARG A 350 -13.72 0.21 -5.17
N GLU A 351 -13.29 1.44 -4.91
CA GLU A 351 -11.90 1.76 -4.56
C GLU A 351 -11.54 1.21 -3.18
N ALA A 352 -11.12 -0.06 -3.12
CA ALA A 352 -10.71 -0.74 -1.89
C ALA A 352 -9.59 0.01 -1.15
N GLY A 353 -8.69 0.67 -1.90
CA GLY A 353 -7.63 1.52 -1.36
C GLY A 353 -8.16 2.67 -0.50
N ALA A 354 -9.25 3.32 -0.92
CA ALA A 354 -9.84 4.43 -0.18
C ALA A 354 -10.46 3.97 1.15
N TYR A 355 -11.09 2.79 1.20
CA TYR A 355 -11.56 2.21 2.47
C TYR A 355 -10.42 1.90 3.44
N VAL A 356 -9.31 1.32 2.96
CA VAL A 356 -8.09 1.14 3.78
C VAL A 356 -7.58 2.49 4.28
N GLY A 357 -7.62 3.52 3.43
CA GLY A 357 -7.26 4.89 3.77
C GLY A 357 -8.10 5.48 4.89
N LYS A 358 -9.43 5.34 4.80
CA LYS A 358 -10.36 5.76 5.86
C LYS A 358 -10.11 5.02 7.16
N ALA A 359 -9.85 3.72 7.12
CA ALA A 359 -9.50 2.95 8.31
C ALA A 359 -8.24 3.53 8.98
N ASN A 360 -7.17 3.74 8.22
CA ASN A 360 -5.91 4.28 8.74
C ASN A 360 -6.06 5.72 9.27
N ALA A 361 -6.76 6.59 8.54
CA ALA A 361 -6.96 7.97 8.99
C ALA A 361 -7.85 8.06 10.23
N SER A 362 -8.83 7.16 10.39
CA SER A 362 -9.66 7.10 11.59
C SER A 362 -8.88 6.59 12.79
N ARG A 363 -7.99 5.60 12.61
CA ARG A 363 -7.05 5.13 13.63
C ARG A 363 -6.11 6.25 14.11
N VAL A 364 -5.50 6.99 13.19
CA VAL A 364 -4.66 8.17 13.52
C VAL A 364 -5.42 9.29 14.24
N LEU A 365 -6.75 9.32 14.10
CA LEU A 365 -7.64 10.24 14.79
C LEU A 365 -8.27 9.63 16.05
N ASP A 366 -7.83 8.49 16.57
CA ASP A 366 -8.45 7.84 17.73
C ASP A 366 -9.97 7.58 17.58
N ASP A 367 -10.43 7.49 16.32
CA ASP A 367 -11.82 7.27 15.93
C ASP A 367 -11.97 5.82 15.47
N TYR A 368 -12.01 4.91 16.44
CA TYR A 368 -11.93 3.47 16.15
C TYR A 368 -13.27 2.85 15.73
N ALA A 369 -14.40 3.50 16.06
CA ALA A 369 -15.73 2.95 15.82
C ALA A 369 -16.01 2.53 14.36
N PRO A 370 -15.60 3.27 13.32
CA PRO A 370 -15.89 2.88 11.93
C PRO A 370 -14.84 1.94 11.30
N VAL A 371 -13.72 1.64 11.98
CA VAL A 371 -12.56 0.96 11.38
C VAL A 371 -12.90 -0.43 10.85
N ASP A 372 -13.60 -1.25 11.66
CA ASP A 372 -14.00 -2.60 11.26
C ASP A 372 -14.90 -2.58 10.00
N ALA A 373 -15.80 -1.62 9.88
CA ALA A 373 -16.69 -1.50 8.73
C ALA A 373 -15.93 -1.13 7.44
N TYR A 374 -14.95 -0.22 7.55
CA TYR A 374 -14.11 0.15 6.41
C TYR A 374 -13.23 -1.02 5.95
N LEU A 375 -12.60 -1.74 6.88
CA LEU A 375 -11.78 -2.90 6.54
C LEU A 375 -12.61 -4.06 5.99
N ALA A 376 -13.83 -4.28 6.48
CA ALA A 376 -14.76 -5.26 5.91
C ALA A 376 -15.16 -4.92 4.46
N ALA A 377 -15.46 -3.64 4.18
CA ALA A 377 -15.74 -3.18 2.82
C ALA A 377 -14.52 -3.39 1.89
N ALA A 378 -13.32 -2.98 2.33
CA ALA A 378 -12.09 -3.20 1.59
C ALA A 378 -11.84 -4.70 1.32
N ARG A 379 -12.11 -5.56 2.30
CA ARG A 379 -11.96 -7.02 2.18
C ARG A 379 -12.91 -7.63 1.16
N SER A 380 -14.16 -7.17 1.12
CA SER A 380 -15.13 -7.67 0.13
C SER A 380 -14.77 -7.31 -1.31
N LEU A 381 -14.18 -6.14 -1.52
CA LEU A 381 -13.76 -5.64 -2.83
C LEU A 381 -12.40 -6.19 -3.28
N ALA A 382 -11.55 -6.61 -2.34
CA ALA A 382 -10.17 -7.03 -2.62
C ALA A 382 -9.71 -8.16 -1.69
N GLU A 383 -10.42 -9.29 -1.71
CA GLU A 383 -10.23 -10.40 -0.77
C GLU A 383 -8.78 -10.91 -0.69
N ARG A 384 -8.07 -11.03 -1.83
CA ARG A 384 -6.70 -11.57 -1.86
C ARG A 384 -5.62 -10.48 -1.93
N SER A 385 -5.94 -9.26 -1.50
CA SER A 385 -5.00 -8.14 -1.50
C SER A 385 -4.08 -8.14 -0.27
N PRO A 386 -2.75 -8.22 -0.45
CA PRO A 386 -1.80 -8.10 0.67
C PRO A 386 -1.85 -6.74 1.38
N ARG A 387 -2.36 -5.68 0.71
CA ARG A 387 -2.56 -4.36 1.32
C ARG A 387 -3.68 -4.42 2.36
N VAL A 388 -4.79 -5.08 2.04
CA VAL A 388 -5.93 -5.25 2.95
C VAL A 388 -5.56 -6.19 4.10
N ASP A 389 -4.87 -7.30 3.81
CA ASP A 389 -4.38 -8.22 4.85
C ASP A 389 -3.49 -7.52 5.88
N ARG A 390 -2.54 -6.69 5.42
CA ARG A 390 -1.65 -5.92 6.29
C ARG A 390 -2.41 -4.88 7.12
N ALA A 391 -3.38 -4.19 6.52
CA ALA A 391 -4.21 -3.22 7.23
C ALA A 391 -5.06 -3.89 8.33
N GLN A 392 -5.67 -5.04 8.03
CA GLN A 392 -6.42 -5.83 9.02
C GLN A 392 -5.50 -6.35 10.13
N ALA A 393 -4.33 -6.90 9.79
CA ALA A 393 -3.39 -7.42 10.78
C ALA A 393 -2.82 -6.31 11.68
N SER A 394 -2.59 -5.11 11.13
CA SER A 394 -2.22 -3.90 11.89
C SER A 394 -3.35 -3.50 12.84
N TRP A 395 -4.60 -3.42 12.36
CA TRP A 395 -5.74 -3.14 13.21
C TRP A 395 -5.95 -4.19 14.33
N ASP A 396 -5.79 -5.47 14.02
CA ASP A 396 -5.89 -6.55 15.02
C ASP A 396 -4.83 -6.45 16.12
N ARG A 397 -3.62 -5.98 15.78
CA ARG A 397 -2.57 -5.69 16.77
C ARG A 397 -2.94 -4.48 17.60
N GLU A 398 -3.32 -3.37 16.95
CA GLU A 398 -3.68 -2.14 17.64
C GLU A 398 -4.81 -2.36 18.64
N ARG A 399 -5.93 -2.96 18.22
CA ARG A 399 -7.07 -3.24 19.10
C ARG A 399 -6.76 -4.28 20.18
N GLY A 400 -5.66 -5.02 20.04
CA GLY A 400 -5.16 -6.01 20.99
C GLY A 400 -4.41 -5.41 22.18
N TRP A 401 -3.70 -6.27 22.90
CA TRP A 401 -2.85 -5.87 24.02
C TRP A 401 -1.67 -5.01 23.55
N GLN A 402 -1.38 -3.94 24.28
CA GLN A 402 -0.24 -3.06 24.05
C GLN A 402 0.69 -3.11 25.25
N PHE A 403 2.00 -3.06 25.02
CA PHE A 403 3.00 -3.16 26.07
C PHE A 403 4.23 -2.31 25.76
N ASP A 404 4.65 -1.54 26.76
CA ASP A 404 5.78 -0.63 26.67
C ASP A 404 6.68 -0.82 27.87
N VAL A 405 7.99 -0.92 27.63
CA VAL A 405 9.03 -0.84 28.67
C VAL A 405 10.09 0.14 28.25
N GLU A 406 10.35 1.09 29.12
CA GLU A 406 11.41 2.07 28.97
C GLU A 406 12.32 1.98 30.19
N ALA A 407 13.62 1.95 29.98
CA ALA A 407 14.59 1.96 31.06
C ALA A 407 15.77 2.87 30.72
N GLU A 408 16.09 3.76 31.65
CA GLU A 408 17.23 4.66 31.57
C GLU A 408 18.19 4.37 32.73
N ARG A 409 19.49 4.34 32.46
CA ARG A 409 20.54 4.24 33.49
C ARG A 409 21.60 5.29 33.21
N GLY A 410 21.78 6.22 34.14
CA GLY A 410 22.75 7.29 34.01
C GLY A 410 23.87 7.21 35.04
N LYS A 411 25.01 7.77 34.65
CA LYS A 411 26.15 8.03 35.52
C LYS A 411 26.57 9.49 35.35
N GLY A 412 26.45 10.24 36.43
CA GLY A 412 26.86 11.63 36.53
C GLY A 412 28.33 11.79 36.96
N SER A 413 28.80 13.04 36.91
CA SER A 413 30.11 13.45 37.41
C SER A 413 30.05 14.18 38.75
N SER A 414 28.86 14.36 39.29
CA SER A 414 28.59 15.16 40.48
C SER A 414 27.56 14.46 41.36
N PRO A 415 27.86 14.25 42.65
CA PRO A 415 26.95 13.56 43.53
C PRO A 415 25.72 14.42 43.85
N ASP A 416 25.79 15.75 43.71
CA ASP A 416 24.72 16.68 44.09
C ASP A 416 23.38 16.46 43.38
N PHE A 417 23.38 15.78 42.22
CA PHE A 417 22.16 15.45 41.48
C PHE A 417 22.00 13.93 41.24
N GLY A 418 22.89 13.12 41.81
CA GLY A 418 22.94 11.67 41.65
C GLY A 418 24.17 11.23 40.84
N ASP A 419 25.15 10.61 41.49
CA ASP A 419 26.34 10.06 40.81
C ASP A 419 25.94 8.90 39.87
N ARG A 420 24.89 8.17 40.25
CA ARG A 420 24.24 7.13 39.46
C ARG A 420 22.75 7.26 39.65
N ASP A 421 22.03 7.22 38.55
CA ASP A 421 20.57 7.29 38.55
C ASP A 421 19.99 6.27 37.56
N GLY A 422 18.70 6.06 37.68
CA GLY A 422 17.99 5.26 36.70
C GLY A 422 16.50 5.32 36.89
N SER A 423 15.78 5.22 35.78
CA SER A 423 14.32 5.10 35.74
C SER A 423 13.93 3.86 34.94
N THR A 424 12.80 3.27 35.28
CA THR A 424 12.19 2.18 34.53
C THR A 424 10.69 2.33 34.61
N GLN A 425 10.04 2.38 33.45
CA GLN A 425 8.59 2.37 33.32
C GLN A 425 8.18 1.12 32.55
N ALA A 426 7.14 0.46 33.01
CA ALA A 426 6.48 -0.62 32.29
C ALA A 426 4.98 -0.36 32.28
N THR A 427 4.37 -0.41 31.10
CA THR A 427 2.94 -0.18 30.88
C THR A 427 2.36 -1.35 30.10
N ILE A 428 1.18 -1.80 30.50
CA ILE A 428 0.37 -2.74 29.73
C ILE A 428 -1.04 -2.20 29.59
N ALA A 429 -1.56 -2.18 28.36
CA ALA A 429 -2.91 -1.76 28.05
C ALA A 429 -3.74 -2.97 27.62
N SER A 430 -4.98 -3.05 28.11
CA SER A 430 -5.96 -4.02 27.64
C SER A 430 -6.22 -3.88 26.15
N PRO A 431 -6.84 -4.89 25.51
CA PRO A 431 -7.52 -4.70 24.25
C PRO A 431 -8.53 -3.55 24.34
N LEU A 432 -8.84 -2.97 23.20
CA LEU A 432 -9.81 -1.89 23.07
C LEU A 432 -11.22 -2.40 23.45
N ILE A 433 -11.87 -1.70 24.38
CA ILE A 433 -13.20 -2.02 24.88
C ILE A 433 -14.16 -1.03 24.24
N ASP A 434 -15.17 -1.57 23.54
CA ASP A 434 -16.23 -0.79 22.89
C ASP A 434 -15.69 0.31 21.96
N ASN A 435 -14.53 0.08 21.31
CA ASN A 435 -13.86 1.04 20.43
C ASN A 435 -13.47 2.38 21.08
N HIS A 436 -13.58 2.51 22.41
CA HIS A 436 -13.44 3.79 23.09
C HIS A 436 -12.58 3.75 24.35
N TRP A 437 -12.29 2.56 24.92
CA TRP A 437 -11.69 2.49 26.24
C TRP A 437 -10.57 1.45 26.33
N ARG A 438 -9.58 1.73 27.18
CA ARG A 438 -8.63 0.72 27.66
C ARG A 438 -8.44 0.82 29.15
N VAL A 439 -8.23 -0.32 29.79
CA VAL A 439 -7.71 -0.41 31.15
C VAL A 439 -6.20 -0.53 31.07
N ILE A 440 -5.49 0.26 31.86
CA ILE A 440 -4.03 0.31 31.89
C ILE A 440 -3.55 -0.19 33.25
N ALA A 441 -2.49 -0.99 33.26
CA ALA A 441 -1.67 -1.21 34.44
C ALA A 441 -0.25 -0.71 34.15
N LEU A 442 0.34 0.01 35.10
CA LEU A 442 1.68 0.55 34.93
C LEU A 442 2.48 0.54 36.22
N GLY A 443 3.79 0.42 36.07
CA GLY A 443 4.79 0.49 37.14
C GLY A 443 5.90 1.47 36.77
N ARG A 444 6.29 2.33 37.71
CA ARG A 444 7.42 3.25 37.61
C ARG A 444 8.38 3.01 38.76
N TYR A 445 9.65 2.88 38.43
CA TYR A 445 10.74 2.70 39.39
C TYR A 445 11.88 3.65 39.03
N SER A 446 12.24 4.55 39.96
CA SER A 446 13.37 5.45 39.80
C SER A 446 14.30 5.37 41.01
N THR A 447 15.60 5.55 40.79
CA THR A 447 16.65 5.47 41.82
C THR A 447 17.71 6.53 41.57
N ALA A 448 18.33 7.02 42.65
CA ALA A 448 19.53 7.86 42.58
C ALA A 448 20.43 7.64 43.80
N ASP A 449 21.74 7.64 43.56
CA ASP A 449 22.79 7.59 44.58
C ASP A 449 23.22 9.03 44.91
N LEU A 450 22.77 9.55 46.06
CA LEU A 450 23.01 10.93 46.50
C LEU A 450 24.06 10.97 47.65
N PRO A 451 24.69 12.13 47.91
CA PRO A 451 25.61 12.30 49.04
C PRO A 451 24.98 11.95 50.38
N GLU A 452 23.67 12.20 50.53
CA GLU A 452 22.89 11.91 51.73
C GLU A 452 22.51 10.43 51.87
N GLY A 453 22.63 9.65 50.78
CA GLY A 453 22.28 8.25 50.71
C GLY A 453 21.44 7.91 49.48
N ASN A 454 21.10 6.64 49.34
CA ASN A 454 20.32 6.18 48.18
C ASN A 454 18.86 6.57 48.35
N VAL A 455 18.25 7.06 47.27
CA VAL A 455 16.81 7.34 47.16
C VAL A 455 16.18 6.48 46.08
N ARG A 456 14.94 6.06 46.31
CA ARG A 456 14.13 5.41 45.28
C ARG A 456 12.69 5.90 45.30
N ARG A 457 12.11 6.03 44.12
CA ARG A 457 10.66 6.22 43.90
C ARG A 457 10.11 4.97 43.25
N SER A 458 9.12 4.34 43.86
CA SER A 458 8.48 3.17 43.27
C SER A 458 6.97 3.29 43.36
N ARG A 459 6.29 3.14 42.23
CA ARG A 459 4.86 3.31 42.08
C ARG A 459 4.31 2.25 41.15
N ALA A 460 3.17 1.66 41.49
CA ALA A 460 2.48 0.73 40.63
C ALA A 460 0.98 0.97 40.77
N GLY A 461 0.27 1.00 39.65
CA GLY A 461 -1.09 1.47 39.62
C GLY A 461 -1.87 1.01 38.40
N VAL A 462 -3.10 1.52 38.34
CA VAL A 462 -4.04 1.23 37.26
C VAL A 462 -4.71 2.52 36.80
N GLY A 463 -5.14 2.52 35.54
CA GLY A 463 -5.80 3.65 34.92
C GLY A 463 -6.78 3.23 33.85
N ILE A 464 -7.48 4.23 33.32
CA ILE A 464 -8.36 4.10 32.17
C ILE A 464 -7.94 5.14 31.14
N ARG A 465 -7.88 4.74 29.88
CA ARG A 465 -7.76 5.62 28.71
C ARG A 465 -9.07 5.62 27.94
N ALA A 466 -9.42 6.78 27.41
CA ALA A 466 -10.62 7.06 26.63
C ALA A 466 -10.22 7.62 25.28
N TYR A 467 -10.86 7.16 24.21
CA TYR A 467 -10.58 7.55 22.83
C TYR A 467 -11.86 8.03 22.17
N THR A 468 -11.77 9.22 21.57
CA THR A 468 -12.77 9.76 20.66
C THR A 468 -12.05 10.52 19.55
N ARG A 469 -12.79 10.96 18.54
CA ARG A 469 -12.22 11.57 17.34
C ARG A 469 -11.30 12.76 17.65
N GLY A 470 -10.01 12.52 17.55
CA GLY A 470 -8.89 13.41 17.76
C GLY A 470 -8.50 13.61 19.21
N LEU A 471 -9.09 12.89 20.17
CA LEU A 471 -8.88 13.09 21.60
C LEU A 471 -8.64 11.76 22.31
N GLU A 472 -7.45 11.61 22.87
CA GLU A 472 -7.14 10.64 23.91
C GLU A 472 -7.22 11.35 25.28
N ALA A 473 -7.83 10.72 26.27
CA ALA A 473 -7.83 11.20 27.65
C ALA A 473 -7.59 10.06 28.63
N TYR A 474 -6.95 10.34 29.75
CA TYR A 474 -6.65 9.30 30.74
C TYR A 474 -6.84 9.78 32.17
N VAL A 475 -7.12 8.82 33.05
CA VAL A 475 -7.08 8.99 34.51
C VAL A 475 -6.46 7.74 35.13
N GLN A 476 -5.53 7.91 36.06
CA GLN A 476 -4.87 6.79 36.72
C GLN A 476 -4.48 7.10 38.16
N ALA A 477 -4.37 6.03 38.96
CA ALA A 477 -3.97 6.08 40.35
C ALA A 477 -2.77 5.17 40.58
N LEU A 478 -1.66 5.75 41.05
CA LEU A 478 -0.43 5.05 41.35
C LEU A 478 -0.02 5.22 42.82
N PRO A 479 -0.43 4.29 43.69
CA PRO A 479 0.09 4.19 45.04
C PRO A 479 1.63 4.05 45.07
N SER A 480 2.24 4.76 46.00
CA SER A 480 3.66 4.57 46.31
C SER A 480 3.89 3.23 47.00
N THR A 481 4.96 2.53 46.61
CA THR A 481 5.49 1.35 47.29
C THR A 481 6.83 1.63 47.98
N ASP A 482 7.34 2.86 47.88
CA ASP A 482 8.45 3.38 48.67
C ASP A 482 8.00 4.05 50.00
N ARG A 483 8.99 4.40 50.84
CA ARG A 483 8.78 4.97 52.18
C ARG A 483 9.17 6.45 52.31
N TYR A 484 9.57 7.12 51.23
CA TYR A 484 10.08 8.49 51.32
C TYR A 484 8.93 9.49 51.44
N VAL A 485 8.04 9.50 50.44
CA VAL A 485 6.88 10.42 50.41
C VAL A 485 5.59 9.67 50.75
N GLY A 486 5.45 8.40 50.33
CA GLY A 486 4.30 7.56 50.68
C GLY A 486 2.94 8.05 50.15
N LYS A 487 2.93 8.90 49.11
CA LYS A 487 1.70 9.43 48.51
C LYS A 487 1.25 8.62 47.31
N THR A 488 -0.06 8.48 47.14
CA THR A 488 -0.67 8.04 45.88
C THR A 488 -0.66 9.20 44.89
N ALA A 489 -0.06 8.98 43.71
CA ALA A 489 -0.19 9.90 42.60
C ALA A 489 -1.53 9.64 41.91
N ILE A 490 -2.35 10.68 41.80
CA ILE A 490 -3.53 10.70 40.95
C ILE A 490 -3.16 11.56 39.76
N GLU A 491 -3.21 10.95 38.58
CA GLU A 491 -2.79 11.56 37.33
C GLU A 491 -3.98 11.59 36.37
N ALA A 492 -4.13 12.70 35.67
CA ALA A 492 -5.13 12.85 34.64
C ALA A 492 -4.57 13.76 33.55
N GLY A 493 -4.86 13.42 32.30
CA GLY A 493 -4.39 14.19 31.16
C GLY A 493 -5.17 13.90 29.91
N PHE A 494 -4.84 14.61 28.85
CA PHE A 494 -5.39 14.41 27.52
C PHE A 494 -4.42 14.87 26.44
N ASP A 495 -4.59 14.30 25.25
CA ASP A 495 -3.96 14.66 24.00
C ASP A 495 -5.05 14.93 22.96
N TRP A 496 -5.16 16.18 22.51
CA TRP A 496 -6.21 16.61 21.59
C TRP A 496 -5.62 17.17 20.29
N SER A 497 -5.75 16.40 19.21
CA SER A 497 -5.61 16.87 17.84
C SER A 497 -6.81 17.76 17.49
N LEU A 498 -6.66 19.08 17.64
CA LEU A 498 -7.70 20.08 17.33
C LEU A 498 -7.95 20.18 15.81
N SER A 499 -6.88 20.02 15.03
CA SER A 499 -6.89 20.02 13.57
C SER A 499 -5.65 19.28 13.06
N ASP A 500 -5.52 19.13 11.76
CA ASP A 500 -4.31 18.58 11.14
C ASP A 500 -3.03 19.40 11.40
N ARG A 501 -3.18 20.61 11.95
CA ARG A 501 -2.06 21.54 12.21
C ARG A 501 -1.82 21.85 13.68
N TRP A 502 -2.79 21.59 14.55
CA TRP A 502 -2.75 22.00 15.94
C TRP A 502 -3.12 20.84 16.84
N ALA A 503 -2.28 20.58 17.82
CA ALA A 503 -2.57 19.66 18.91
C ALA A 503 -2.31 20.35 20.26
N TRP A 504 -3.09 19.97 21.27
CA TRP A 504 -2.97 20.45 22.63
C TRP A 504 -2.97 19.25 23.57
N SER A 505 -1.94 19.17 24.42
CA SER A 505 -1.90 18.20 25.51
C SER A 505 -1.80 18.89 26.87
N ALA A 506 -2.32 18.22 27.90
CA ALA A 506 -2.16 18.64 29.27
C ALA A 506 -2.13 17.43 30.21
N ASP A 507 -1.24 17.49 31.19
CA ASP A 507 -1.00 16.44 32.17
C ASP A 507 -0.97 17.04 33.56
N TYR A 508 -1.74 16.46 34.48
CA TYR A 508 -1.77 16.87 35.88
C TYR A 508 -1.44 15.69 36.77
N SER A 509 -0.62 15.91 37.80
CA SER A 509 -0.33 14.92 38.84
C SER A 509 -0.40 15.52 40.23
N THR A 510 -1.03 14.81 41.17
CA THR A 510 -1.00 15.20 42.60
C THR A 510 0.34 14.94 43.28
N ALA A 511 1.21 14.16 42.65
CA ALA A 511 2.55 13.84 43.10
C ALA A 511 3.44 13.55 41.87
N GLY A 512 3.79 14.55 41.07
CA GLY A 512 4.42 14.38 39.76
C GLY A 512 5.75 13.63 39.77
N ASP A 513 6.00 12.90 38.69
CA ASP A 513 7.25 12.14 38.50
C ASP A 513 8.44 13.09 38.23
N ASP A 514 8.21 14.30 37.73
CA ASP A 514 9.27 15.30 37.54
C ASP A 514 9.79 15.93 38.84
N THR A 515 9.21 15.57 39.99
CA THR A 515 9.76 15.95 41.30
C THR A 515 11.19 15.37 41.41
N PRO A 516 12.23 16.19 41.66
CA PRO A 516 13.61 15.70 41.79
C PRO A 516 13.74 14.63 42.87
N LEU A 517 14.46 13.55 42.58
CA LEU A 517 14.65 12.45 43.53
C LEU A 517 15.33 12.90 44.83
N ARG A 518 16.25 13.87 44.77
CA ARG A 518 16.83 14.50 45.97
C ARG A 518 15.78 15.22 46.83
N ALA A 519 14.78 15.87 46.23
CA ALA A 519 13.67 16.47 46.99
C ALA A 519 12.85 15.37 47.71
N GLN A 520 12.61 14.26 47.04
CA GLN A 520 11.90 13.11 47.61
C GLN A 520 12.65 12.48 48.79
N PHE A 521 13.98 12.43 48.76
CA PHE A 521 14.77 11.97 49.91
C PHE A 521 14.42 12.72 51.20
N TYR A 522 14.12 14.03 51.09
CA TYR A 522 13.68 14.89 52.19
C TYR A 522 12.15 14.91 52.42
N GLY A 523 11.40 13.97 51.84
CA GLY A 523 9.95 13.88 51.99
C GLY A 523 9.17 14.97 51.23
N ILE A 524 9.79 15.63 50.25
CA ILE A 524 9.18 16.70 49.46
C ILE A 524 8.55 16.10 48.20
N SER A 525 7.32 16.52 47.88
CA SER A 525 6.57 16.13 46.67
C SER A 525 6.02 17.35 45.96
N ALA A 526 5.86 17.33 44.64
CA ALA A 526 5.18 18.40 43.90
C ALA A 526 3.86 17.94 43.28
N LYS A 527 2.86 18.82 43.28
CA LYS A 527 1.75 18.74 42.33
C LYS A 527 2.22 19.39 41.03
N THR A 528 2.09 18.70 39.91
CA THR A 528 2.58 19.19 38.61
C THR A 528 1.41 19.40 37.66
N LEU A 529 1.54 20.41 36.81
CA LEU A 529 0.67 20.68 35.68
C LEU A 529 1.55 21.06 34.50
N ASP A 530 1.50 20.24 33.47
CA ASP A 530 2.24 20.43 32.23
C ASP A 530 1.25 20.60 31.10
N THR A 531 1.50 21.53 30.18
CA THR A 531 0.67 21.68 28.99
C THR A 531 1.51 22.04 27.79
N THR A 532 1.25 21.38 26.67
CA THR A 532 1.98 21.60 25.42
C THR A 532 1.03 21.92 24.30
N VAL A 533 1.32 22.98 23.56
CA VAL A 533 0.69 23.27 22.27
C VAL A 533 1.68 22.94 21.17
N THR A 534 1.26 22.08 20.25
CA THR A 534 2.04 21.69 19.08
C THR A 534 1.40 22.27 17.83
N TRP A 535 2.20 22.98 17.04
CA TRP A 535 1.86 23.38 15.68
C TRP A 535 2.71 22.58 14.69
N ARG A 536 2.06 21.77 13.84
CA ARG A 536 2.74 20.95 12.83
C ARG A 536 2.25 21.36 11.46
N VAL A 537 3.14 21.80 10.57
CA VAL A 537 2.76 22.10 9.18
C VAL A 537 2.59 20.81 8.39
N SER A 538 3.53 19.89 8.58
CA SER A 538 3.65 18.60 7.89
C SER A 538 4.75 17.78 8.59
N GLU A 539 5.15 16.65 8.04
CA GLU A 539 6.36 15.91 8.44
C GLU A 539 7.65 16.75 8.43
N LEU A 540 7.66 17.86 7.68
CA LEU A 540 8.84 18.69 7.50
C LEU A 540 9.04 19.77 8.57
N THR A 541 8.00 20.17 9.31
CA THR A 541 8.11 21.32 10.23
C THR A 541 7.13 21.22 11.38
N GLN A 542 7.66 21.36 12.59
CA GLN A 542 6.92 21.36 13.84
C GLN A 542 7.47 22.43 14.78
N ALA A 543 6.56 23.14 15.46
CA ALA A 543 6.88 23.97 16.60
C ALA A 543 6.09 23.50 17.83
N ARG A 544 6.70 23.58 19.01
CA ARG A 544 6.07 23.23 20.29
C ARG A 544 6.28 24.34 21.29
N LEU A 545 5.27 24.61 22.11
CA LEU A 545 5.34 25.46 23.29
C LEU A 545 4.80 24.67 24.48
N GLY A 546 5.69 24.26 25.37
CA GLY A 546 5.39 23.65 26.67
C GLY A 546 5.40 24.70 27.78
N LEU A 547 4.46 24.61 28.70
CA LEU A 547 4.38 25.38 29.94
C LEU A 547 4.23 24.41 31.10
N SER A 548 4.97 24.62 32.18
CA SER A 548 4.90 23.78 33.38
C SER A 548 4.68 24.60 34.64
N ARG A 549 3.98 24.01 35.61
CA ARG A 549 3.77 24.60 36.93
C ARG A 549 3.77 23.52 38.01
N ASP A 550 4.73 23.67 38.94
CA ASP A 550 4.91 22.73 40.04
C ASP A 550 4.71 23.43 41.37
N ASP A 551 3.77 22.93 42.18
CA ASP A 551 3.54 23.38 43.55
C ASP A 551 4.14 22.33 44.52
N PHE A 552 5.32 22.62 45.07
CA PHE A 552 6.05 21.76 45.99
C PHE A 552 5.49 21.82 47.42
N SER A 553 5.53 20.70 48.12
CA SER A 553 5.04 20.59 49.51
C SER A 553 5.87 21.38 50.53
N ASP A 554 7.08 21.81 50.17
CA ASP A 554 7.93 22.67 51.00
C ASP A 554 7.55 24.17 50.88
N GLY A 555 6.59 24.50 50.02
CA GLY A 555 6.14 25.87 49.73
C GLY A 555 6.89 26.57 48.59
N ASN A 556 7.77 25.87 47.85
CA ASN A 556 8.30 26.34 46.58
C ASN A 556 7.24 26.18 45.47
N ARG A 557 7.25 27.12 44.54
CA ARG A 557 6.49 27.06 43.29
C ARG A 557 7.47 27.26 42.14
N ARG A 558 7.46 26.34 41.18
CA ARG A 558 8.24 26.38 39.96
C ARG A 558 7.30 26.65 38.79
N THR A 559 7.71 27.56 37.92
CA THR A 559 7.05 27.77 36.63
C THR A 559 8.09 27.64 35.54
N GLY A 560 7.85 26.80 34.55
CA GLY A 560 8.75 26.56 33.43
C GLY A 560 8.06 26.82 32.10
N TRP A 561 8.89 27.00 31.08
CA TRP A 561 8.45 27.01 29.69
C TRP A 561 9.56 26.47 28.79
N LEU A 562 9.16 25.84 27.70
CA LEU A 562 10.05 25.31 26.66
C LEU A 562 9.41 25.58 25.31
N ALA A 563 10.13 26.27 24.42
CA ALA A 563 9.73 26.48 23.04
C ALA A 563 10.74 25.82 22.12
N SER A 564 10.27 25.04 21.15
CA SER A 564 11.14 24.44 20.14
C SER A 564 10.54 24.56 18.75
N ILE A 565 11.42 24.67 17.75
CA ILE A 565 11.07 24.54 16.34
C ILE A 565 12.06 23.59 15.68
N VAL A 566 11.54 22.61 14.95
CA VAL A 566 12.31 21.63 14.21
C VAL A 566 11.86 21.65 12.76
N ARG A 567 12.82 21.58 11.85
CA ARG A 567 12.60 21.53 10.41
C ARG A 567 13.46 20.44 9.77
N ARG A 568 12.85 19.64 8.92
CA ARG A 568 13.53 18.71 8.00
C ARG A 568 14.31 19.52 6.97
N MET A 569 15.62 19.43 7.05
CA MET A 569 16.56 20.16 6.18
C MET A 569 16.89 19.36 4.93
N HIS A 570 16.93 18.03 5.05
CA HIS A 570 17.19 17.13 3.94
C HIS A 570 16.43 15.82 4.13
N THR A 571 15.85 15.32 3.04
CA THR A 571 15.25 13.99 2.95
C THR A 571 15.79 13.34 1.68
N SER A 572 16.25 12.10 1.81
CA SER A 572 16.59 11.22 0.70
C SER A 572 16.16 9.80 1.07
N PRO A 573 16.18 8.82 0.15
CA PRO A 573 15.84 7.45 0.49
C PRO A 573 16.61 6.98 1.72
N ASN A 574 15.88 6.51 2.74
CA ASN A 574 16.41 5.96 3.98
C ASN A 574 17.16 6.97 4.89
N LEU A 575 17.23 8.26 4.56
CA LEU A 575 18.03 9.23 5.30
C LEU A 575 17.28 10.55 5.48
N ALA A 576 17.24 11.01 6.71
CA ALA A 576 16.67 12.30 7.07
C ALA A 576 17.60 13.10 7.99
N LEU A 577 17.64 14.41 7.74
CA LEU A 577 18.36 15.37 8.57
C LEU A 577 17.40 16.49 9.03
N ASP A 578 17.24 16.62 10.34
CA ASP A 578 16.57 17.74 10.98
C ASP A 578 17.55 18.74 11.55
N GLY A 579 17.15 20.00 11.52
CA GLY A 579 17.75 21.07 12.30
C GLY A 579 16.68 21.82 13.08
N GLY A 580 17.04 22.33 14.26
CA GLY A 580 16.10 23.03 15.11
C GLY A 580 16.74 24.00 16.10
N VAL A 581 15.87 24.69 16.81
CA VAL A 581 16.21 25.57 17.92
C VAL A 581 15.30 25.23 19.10
N GLU A 582 15.89 25.16 20.28
CA GLU A 582 15.19 24.99 21.54
C GLU A 582 15.53 26.15 22.48
N LEU A 583 14.51 26.70 23.14
CA LEU A 583 14.60 27.81 24.08
C LEU A 583 13.82 27.43 25.33
N GLY A 584 14.41 27.57 26.51
CA GLY A 584 13.75 27.17 27.74
C GLY A 584 14.09 28.08 28.91
N GLY A 585 13.27 28.03 29.95
CA GLY A 585 13.60 28.69 31.21
C GLY A 585 12.59 28.39 32.30
N SER A 586 13.05 28.54 33.54
CA SER A 586 12.24 28.33 34.72
C SER A 586 12.45 29.43 35.75
N MET A 587 11.51 29.52 36.69
CA MET A 587 11.59 30.41 37.84
C MET A 587 11.07 29.69 39.08
N ASN A 588 11.79 29.83 40.19
CA ASN A 588 11.41 29.28 41.48
C ASN A 588 11.18 30.40 42.50
N THR A 589 10.13 30.26 43.31
CA THR A 589 9.80 31.25 44.36
C THR A 589 10.73 31.20 45.58
N ARG A 590 11.41 30.07 45.80
CA ARG A 590 12.32 29.80 46.92
C ARG A 590 13.65 29.32 46.34
N THR A 591 14.76 29.57 47.03
CA THR A 591 16.11 29.25 46.50
C THR A 591 16.94 28.40 47.46
N ASP A 592 16.71 28.53 48.76
CA ASP A 592 17.38 27.72 49.79
C ASP A 592 16.62 26.40 49.97
N ARG A 593 16.91 25.42 49.10
CA ARG A 593 16.26 24.11 49.04
C ARG A 593 17.29 22.99 48.92
N PRO A 594 16.99 21.78 49.41
CA PRO A 594 17.94 20.66 49.40
C PRO A 594 18.00 19.93 48.04
N TYR A 595 17.58 20.57 46.95
CA TYR A 595 17.54 20.02 45.60
C TYR A 595 17.83 21.12 44.59
N PHE A 596 18.14 20.77 43.34
CA PHE A 596 18.39 21.76 42.29
C PHE A 596 17.20 22.69 42.13
N ASN A 597 17.36 23.96 42.51
CA ASN A 597 16.26 24.90 42.57
C ASN A 597 16.68 26.34 42.23
N PRO A 598 17.15 26.57 40.99
CA PRO A 598 17.66 27.86 40.58
C PRO A 598 16.58 28.93 40.69
N ARG A 599 16.93 30.14 41.18
CA ARG A 599 15.96 31.24 41.29
C ARG A 599 15.28 31.54 39.96
N ARG A 600 16.09 31.57 38.92
CA ARG A 600 15.69 31.74 37.53
C ARG A 600 16.80 31.19 36.65
N ASP A 601 16.43 30.43 35.65
CA ASP A 601 17.35 29.97 34.62
C ASP A 601 16.78 30.18 33.21
N TRP A 602 17.67 30.05 32.24
CA TRP A 602 17.39 30.20 30.82
C TRP A 602 18.38 29.35 30.03
N SER A 603 17.89 28.71 28.98
CA SER A 603 18.72 27.99 28.02
C SER A 603 18.31 28.30 26.59
N TYR A 604 19.29 28.20 25.69
CA TYR A 604 19.03 28.02 24.27
C TYR A 604 19.96 26.97 23.71
N ALA A 605 19.48 26.19 22.74
CA ALA A 605 20.28 25.22 22.02
C ALA A 605 19.91 25.20 20.53
N LEU A 606 20.92 25.02 19.68
CA LEU A 606 20.75 24.54 18.32
C LEU A 606 20.71 23.02 18.37
N THR A 607 19.74 22.41 17.71
CA THR A 607 19.52 20.97 17.72
C THR A 607 19.68 20.40 16.31
N GLY A 608 20.14 19.16 16.22
CA GLY A 608 20.23 18.42 14.97
C GLY A 608 19.94 16.94 15.19
N ARG A 609 19.25 16.32 14.25
CA ARG A 609 18.98 14.89 14.24
C ARG A 609 19.27 14.30 12.87
N LEU A 610 20.06 13.23 12.86
CA LEU A 610 20.28 12.38 11.70
C LEU A 610 19.61 11.04 11.94
N GLU A 611 18.66 10.67 11.08
CA GLU A 611 18.02 9.35 11.06
C GLU A 611 18.41 8.63 9.77
N ASN A 612 18.88 7.39 9.88
CA ASN A 612 19.31 6.60 8.74
C ASN A 612 18.86 5.14 8.89
N VAL A 613 18.12 4.62 7.91
CA VAL A 613 17.74 3.20 7.84
C VAL A 613 18.93 2.42 7.29
N LEU A 614 19.55 1.60 8.14
CA LEU A 614 20.71 0.78 7.80
C LEU A 614 20.35 -0.42 6.92
N GLY A 615 19.14 -0.93 7.08
CA GLY A 615 18.59 -2.00 6.28
C GLY A 615 17.12 -2.22 6.58
N GLN A 616 16.37 -2.57 5.55
CA GLN A 616 14.94 -2.86 5.63
C GLN A 616 14.62 -4.06 4.74
N PHE A 617 13.76 -4.94 5.23
CA PHE A 617 13.18 -6.04 4.49
C PHE A 617 11.74 -6.24 4.95
N TYR A 618 10.79 -5.78 4.14
CA TYR A 618 9.37 -5.70 4.52
C TYR A 618 9.20 -5.00 5.88
N GLU A 619 8.55 -5.63 6.85
CA GLU A 619 8.29 -5.06 8.18
C GLU A 619 9.46 -5.21 9.16
N ARG A 620 10.66 -5.56 8.68
CA ARG A 620 11.88 -5.63 9.50
C ARG A 620 12.81 -4.50 9.11
N SER A 621 13.28 -3.74 10.08
CA SER A 621 14.17 -2.61 9.82
C SER A 621 15.15 -2.41 10.96
N VAL A 622 16.29 -1.80 10.63
CA VAL A 622 17.24 -1.29 11.61
C VAL A 622 17.50 0.16 11.26
N THR A 623 17.11 1.07 12.15
CA THR A 623 17.30 2.51 12.00
C THR A 623 18.31 2.98 13.02
N GLN A 624 19.35 3.69 12.59
CA GLN A 624 20.25 4.42 13.48
C GLN A 624 19.80 5.87 13.61
N ARG A 625 20.03 6.44 14.79
CA ARG A 625 19.71 7.82 15.10
C ARG A 625 20.86 8.48 15.85
N ILE A 626 21.21 9.69 15.40
CA ILE A 626 22.17 10.57 16.07
C ILE A 626 21.44 11.88 16.39
N ASP A 627 21.37 12.24 17.67
CA ASP A 627 20.91 13.55 18.12
C ASP A 627 22.08 14.35 18.67
N ALA A 628 22.14 15.63 18.33
CA ALA A 628 23.11 16.57 18.89
C ALA A 628 22.42 17.88 19.27
N ALA A 629 22.86 18.47 20.39
CA ALA A 629 22.47 19.81 20.76
C ALA A 629 23.67 20.60 21.29
N VAL A 630 23.74 21.88 20.96
CA VAL A 630 24.79 22.79 21.47
C VAL A 630 24.21 24.16 21.75
N GLY A 631 24.58 24.74 22.89
CA GLY A 631 23.85 25.88 23.40
C GLY A 631 24.52 26.59 24.57
N GLN A 632 23.74 27.43 25.25
CA GLN A 632 24.13 28.06 26.50
C GLN A 632 23.05 27.88 27.56
N TYR A 633 23.51 27.81 28.81
CA TYR A 633 22.69 27.80 30.01
C TYR A 633 23.13 28.98 30.89
N ALA A 634 22.16 29.76 31.34
CA ALA A 634 22.36 30.90 32.23
C ALA A 634 21.50 30.73 33.48
N GLU A 635 22.17 30.79 34.63
CA GLU A 635 21.52 30.68 35.94
C GLU A 635 21.71 31.96 36.73
N ARG A 636 20.64 32.48 37.33
CA ARG A 636 20.69 33.72 38.10
C ARG A 636 21.54 33.54 39.36
N GLY A 637 22.71 34.19 39.37
CA GLY A 637 23.66 34.14 40.48
C GLY A 637 25.00 33.52 40.09
N TYR A 638 25.07 32.91 38.91
CA TYR A 638 26.26 32.25 38.38
C TYR A 638 26.62 32.78 36.99
N ALA A 639 27.80 32.40 36.51
CA ALA A 639 28.23 32.74 35.15
C ALA A 639 27.49 31.88 34.12
N THR A 640 27.12 32.48 32.99
CA THR A 640 26.61 31.75 31.82
C THR A 640 27.68 30.80 31.29
N GLY A 641 27.29 29.58 30.95
CA GLY A 641 28.18 28.59 30.35
C GLY A 641 27.54 27.85 29.19
N TRP A 642 28.38 27.18 28.39
CA TRP A 642 27.88 26.37 27.27
C TRP A 642 27.32 25.03 27.75
N MET A 643 26.30 24.54 27.07
CA MET A 643 25.74 23.20 27.21
C MET A 643 25.89 22.42 25.89
N ALA A 644 26.05 21.12 25.96
CA ALA A 644 25.97 20.25 24.79
C ALA A 644 25.48 18.85 25.16
N SER A 645 24.82 18.21 24.20
CA SER A 645 24.46 16.81 24.27
C SER A 645 24.73 16.10 22.94
N LEU A 646 25.05 14.82 23.03
CA LEU A 646 25.23 13.92 21.90
C LEU A 646 24.64 12.57 22.27
N ARG A 647 23.76 12.04 21.43
CA ARG A 647 23.16 10.70 21.60
C ARG A 647 23.31 9.92 20.32
N TYR A 648 23.67 8.65 20.45
CA TYR A 648 23.61 7.66 19.38
C TYR A 648 22.76 6.49 19.83
N GLY A 649 21.89 5.99 18.95
CA GLY A 649 21.09 4.82 19.24
C GLY A 649 20.59 4.13 17.99
N GLN A 650 19.97 2.97 18.20
CA GLN A 650 19.34 2.21 17.13
C GLN A 650 17.95 1.74 17.58
N ILE A 651 17.03 1.67 16.62
CA ILE A 651 15.72 1.07 16.74
C ILE A 651 15.70 -0.14 15.80
N VAL A 652 15.42 -1.31 16.35
CA VAL A 652 15.33 -2.58 15.64
C VAL A 652 13.89 -3.04 15.65
N GLN A 653 13.29 -3.09 14.46
CA GLN A 653 11.98 -3.68 14.24
C GLN A 653 12.18 -5.13 13.76
N THR A 654 11.84 -6.10 14.60
CA THR A 654 12.03 -7.53 14.27
C THR A 654 10.82 -8.13 13.53
N GLY A 655 9.69 -7.44 13.56
CA GLY A 655 8.47 -7.75 12.84
C GLY A 655 7.40 -6.69 13.07
N PRO A 656 6.18 -6.91 12.54
CA PRO A 656 5.07 -5.99 12.74
C PRO A 656 4.76 -5.81 14.23
N GLY A 657 4.73 -4.56 14.68
CA GLY A 657 4.35 -4.20 16.04
C GLY A 657 5.32 -4.60 17.16
N PHE A 658 6.55 -5.01 16.86
CA PHE A 658 7.56 -5.27 17.90
C PHE A 658 8.83 -4.49 17.63
N HIS A 659 9.20 -3.61 18.57
CA HIS A 659 10.34 -2.71 18.43
C HIS A 659 11.24 -2.80 19.66
N VAL A 660 12.55 -2.84 19.42
CA VAL A 660 13.58 -2.80 20.46
C VAL A 660 14.52 -1.65 20.15
N GLY A 661 14.68 -0.72 21.08
CA GLY A 661 15.60 0.39 20.93
C GLY A 661 16.65 0.41 22.02
N TRP A 662 17.85 0.88 21.67
CA TRP A 662 18.90 1.19 22.63
C TRP A 662 19.60 2.49 22.26
N GLY A 663 20.14 3.21 23.24
CA GLY A 663 20.88 4.44 23.00
C GLY A 663 21.91 4.72 24.07
N ILE A 664 22.99 5.40 23.68
CA ILE A 664 23.97 5.96 24.60
C ILE A 664 24.01 7.47 24.38
N GLY A 665 23.75 8.21 25.45
CA GLY A 665 23.79 9.67 25.50
C GLY A 665 24.94 10.18 26.33
N TRP A 666 25.50 11.31 25.93
CA TRP A 666 26.36 12.16 26.75
C TRP A 666 25.74 13.55 26.81
N HIS A 667 25.69 14.11 28.00
CA HIS A 667 25.17 15.45 28.27
C HIS A 667 26.16 16.21 29.14
N ASN A 668 26.26 17.52 28.92
CA ASN A 668 27.16 18.39 29.65
C ASN A 668 26.56 19.78 29.80
N GLN A 669 26.40 20.24 31.03
CA GLN A 669 25.94 21.60 31.32
C GLN A 669 26.40 22.09 32.70
N PRO A 670 26.45 23.42 32.91
CA PRO A 670 26.73 23.97 34.22
C PRO A 670 25.49 23.98 35.12
N TYR A 671 25.66 23.55 36.38
CA TYR A 671 24.69 23.65 37.47
C TYR A 671 25.37 24.33 38.66
N ASP A 672 24.73 25.33 39.27
CA ASP A 672 25.31 26.08 40.40
C ASP A 672 26.74 26.60 40.09
N GLY A 673 26.98 26.97 38.82
CA GLY A 673 28.28 27.44 38.32
C GLY A 673 29.35 26.36 38.13
N ARG A 674 29.07 25.09 38.43
CA ARG A 674 29.98 23.95 38.21
C ARG A 674 29.54 23.12 37.02
N ARG A 675 30.50 22.68 36.22
CA ARG A 675 30.23 21.88 35.02
C ARG A 675 30.01 20.43 35.41
N GLU A 676 28.91 19.86 34.92
CA GLU A 676 28.59 18.46 35.12
C GLU A 676 28.42 17.76 33.79
N HIS A 677 28.80 16.48 33.76
CA HIS A 677 28.54 15.61 32.64
C HIS A 677 27.82 14.35 33.10
N ARG A 678 26.93 13.86 32.24
CA ARG A 678 26.12 12.66 32.46
C ARG A 678 26.22 11.77 31.24
N VAL A 679 26.51 10.49 31.45
CA VAL A 679 26.41 9.45 30.42
C VAL A 679 25.20 8.60 30.73
N VAL A 680 24.36 8.35 29.72
CA VAL A 680 23.08 7.66 29.85
C VAL A 680 23.04 6.48 28.89
N LEU A 681 22.54 5.34 29.37
CA LEU A 681 22.12 4.21 28.56
C LEU A 681 20.60 4.11 28.61
N ASP A 682 19.98 4.09 27.43
CA ASP A 682 18.54 3.96 27.25
C ASP A 682 18.22 2.60 26.62
N LEU A 683 17.16 1.97 27.09
CA LEU A 683 16.58 0.75 26.54
C LEU A 683 15.08 0.93 26.40
N THR A 684 14.54 0.53 25.25
CA THR A 684 13.11 0.61 24.95
C THR A 684 12.65 -0.69 24.32
N LEU A 685 11.44 -1.11 24.67
CA LEU A 685 10.78 -2.28 24.15
C LEU A 685 9.30 -1.94 23.98
N HIS A 686 8.78 -2.12 22.78
CA HIS A 686 7.39 -1.86 22.46
C HIS A 686 6.78 -3.09 21.78
N TRP A 687 5.57 -3.46 22.19
CA TRP A 687 4.69 -4.40 21.51
C TRP A 687 3.33 -3.73 21.31
N GLY A 688 2.88 -3.61 20.07
CA GLY A 688 1.75 -2.76 19.77
C GLY A 688 1.70 -2.24 18.34
N GLU A 689 0.87 -1.23 18.09
CA GLU A 689 0.90 -0.42 16.87
C GLU A 689 1.09 1.06 17.20
#